data_AF-A0A4S2AGG7-F1
#
_entry.id   AF-A0A4S2AGG7-F1
#
_cell.length_a   1.000
_cell.length_b   1.000
_cell.length_c   1.000
_cell.angle_alpha   90.00
_cell.angle_beta   90.00
_cell.angle_gamma   90.00
#
_symmetry.space_group_name_H-M   'P 1'
#
loop_
_entity.id
_entity.type
_entity.pdbx_description
1 polymer ?
#
loop_
_entity_poly.entity_id
_entity_poly.type
_entity_poly.pdbx_seq_one_letter_code
_entity_poly.pdbx_strand_id
1 'polypeptide(L)'
;MFTEYKEIRHEKGKSMMRKRRKGMLLRFFLALGVCWMFMSRQAAAEEVPVLEYIYTGEDGTDSRLMVVSVRTGGESLECAELFWGVGEEMQSAEAVEVVDGYAAFLLDDAVETGQLQYLGIVCGGVEHMLDIQTFRAAEDTVEASVADAAAIELDGEMGAAVSEDVGEIPVAEGAEGIYGMLGTAETEAAASENYRGFTPGNGLNRGGGDIVVVLDPGHGGSDYGAYRTWDNISYIEKNIALKISKYTKEELEKYAGVRVYLTRSTDVALSLADRVAYAEQMGATVLISQHINSTGEQQSTATGAEVMVSKGNYRPEQAAETGAIARAVLAELEKIGFKNRDLVYKLSETGNTYPNKKLADYYGIVRMSVLAGFPGMIVEHGFVSNPADCVKYYGSNAKIKKMGVADATAIAKYYNLQKKSTIGWNQEKGQWYYVREDGQRQPSGWLNTGGAWYYLDSRGYRVTGWQTLAKKKYYFNSEGVRQTGLTAIDGKNYYFNSKGMLKKGFFSGFDGNSYYADKSGILYSGWRNYKGKKYYFHKKTHAARTGWAKLGKYYYYFNEVGQLQRGIVESGGEKYYLDSNGRKSTGLIAYEGRKYYFDKSTGKMLKKTWKRMKAGWYYFSKYGYAIQGKTKRISGVRYKFNGEGICLNKSKRK
;
A
#
# COMPACT_ATOMS: atom_id res chain seq x y z
N MET A 1 1.10 50.48 21.16
CA MET A 1 1.74 51.81 21.11
C MET A 1 3.22 51.60 21.41
N PHE A 2 4.13 52.09 20.55
CA PHE A 2 5.60 52.18 20.79
C PHE A 2 6.38 50.85 21.02
N THR A 3 7.58 50.59 20.49
CA THR A 3 8.34 51.08 19.31
C THR A 3 9.53 50.14 19.02
N GLU A 4 10.04 50.14 17.79
CA GLU A 4 11.48 50.10 17.39
C GLU A 4 12.49 49.59 18.45
N TYR A 5 13.22 48.47 18.28
CA TYR A 5 14.12 48.10 17.18
C TYR A 5 15.05 49.23 16.72
N LYS A 6 16.30 49.23 17.23
CA LYS A 6 17.42 49.96 16.63
C LYS A 6 18.68 49.10 16.59
N GLU A 7 19.40 49.18 15.48
CA GLU A 7 20.55 48.36 15.13
C GLU A 7 21.83 48.80 15.84
N ILE A 8 22.75 47.86 16.10
CA ILE A 8 24.19 48.09 15.96
C ILE A 8 24.81 46.90 15.22
N ARG A 9 25.41 47.18 14.06
CA ARG A 9 26.29 46.25 13.30
C ARG A 9 27.73 46.73 13.41
N HIS A 10 28.64 45.80 13.73
CA HIS A 10 30.03 45.63 13.26
C HIS A 10 30.73 44.75 14.30
N GLU A 11 31.60 43.78 14.03
CA GLU A 11 31.97 42.95 12.88
C GLU A 11 33.14 42.07 13.40
N LYS A 12 33.42 40.93 12.77
CA LYS A 12 34.70 40.16 12.85
C LYS A 12 35.07 39.50 14.21
N GLY A 13 34.83 38.19 14.28
CA GLY A 13 35.45 37.27 15.24
C GLY A 13 35.22 35.81 14.83
N LYS A 14 36.27 35.10 14.40
CA LYS A 14 36.21 33.74 13.81
C LYS A 14 36.00 32.63 14.87
N SER A 15 35.61 31.44 14.39
CA SER A 15 35.83 30.10 15.00
C SER A 15 34.98 29.76 16.24
N MET A 16 33.89 29.01 16.12
CA MET A 16 33.77 27.56 15.83
C MET A 16 34.06 26.63 17.04
N MET A 17 32.96 26.10 17.59
CA MET A 17 32.71 24.78 18.21
C MET A 17 33.47 24.24 19.45
N ARG A 18 32.66 23.51 20.24
CA ARG A 18 32.91 22.45 21.25
C ARG A 18 33.22 22.87 22.69
N LYS A 19 32.17 22.74 23.54
CA LYS A 19 32.16 21.96 24.82
C LYS A 19 30.92 22.28 25.66
N ARG A 20 30.04 21.29 25.93
CA ARG A 20 29.81 20.69 27.27
C ARG A 20 28.64 19.70 27.28
N ARG A 21 28.94 18.47 27.71
CA ARG A 21 28.00 17.43 28.14
C ARG A 21 27.81 17.53 29.67
N LYS A 22 26.65 17.04 30.14
CA LYS A 22 26.31 16.58 31.51
C LYS A 22 26.25 17.60 32.65
N GLY A 23 25.14 17.54 33.41
CA GLY A 23 25.21 17.78 34.86
C GLY A 23 24.05 18.47 35.59
N MET A 24 22.77 18.09 35.41
CA MET A 24 21.83 18.08 36.55
C MET A 24 20.55 17.27 36.25
N LEU A 25 20.37 16.18 36.99
CA LEU A 25 19.06 15.53 37.17
C LEU A 25 18.82 15.39 38.67
N LEU A 26 17.55 15.23 39.05
CA LEU A 26 17.08 14.74 40.36
C LEU A 26 17.11 15.71 41.56
N ARG A 27 15.96 16.34 41.82
CA ARG A 27 15.12 16.22 43.04
C ARG A 27 13.92 17.18 42.93
N PHE A 28 12.80 16.78 42.31
CA PHE A 28 11.67 15.98 42.83
C PHE A 28 10.95 16.59 44.06
N PHE A 29 9.62 16.74 43.92
CA PHE A 29 8.58 17.01 44.95
C PHE A 29 8.62 18.40 45.65
N LEU A 30 7.49 19.07 45.99
CA LEU A 30 6.06 18.68 46.04
C LEU A 30 5.12 19.92 45.93
N ALA A 31 3.79 19.73 46.05
CA ALA A 31 2.67 20.72 46.09
C ALA A 31 2.24 21.28 44.70
N LEU A 32 1.28 20.71 43.96
CA LEU A 32 -0.11 20.21 44.23
C LEU A 32 -1.13 21.28 44.69
N GLY A 33 -2.22 21.39 43.91
CA GLY A 33 -3.37 22.27 44.10
C GLY A 33 -3.64 23.11 42.83
N VAL A 34 -4.78 23.05 42.13
CA VAL A 34 -6.09 22.43 42.43
C VAL A 34 -6.76 21.95 41.14
N CYS A 35 -7.43 20.78 41.23
CA CYS A 35 -8.62 20.25 40.52
C CYS A 35 -9.19 20.92 39.24
N TRP A 36 -9.95 20.27 38.35
CA TRP A 36 -10.42 18.89 38.11
C TRP A 36 -11.58 19.05 37.11
N MET A 37 -11.29 19.03 35.82
CA MET A 37 -12.22 18.98 34.67
C MET A 37 -11.31 18.76 33.45
N PHE A 38 -11.26 17.63 32.75
CA PHE A 38 -12.23 16.54 32.60
C PHE A 38 -11.60 15.16 32.86
N MET A 39 -12.39 14.23 33.41
CA MET A 39 -12.11 12.80 33.29
C MET A 39 -12.45 12.30 31.87
N SER A 40 -11.71 11.28 31.42
CA SER A 40 -12.02 10.31 30.35
C SER A 40 -11.06 10.25 29.15
N ARG A 41 -9.79 9.96 29.42
CA ARG A 41 -9.11 8.89 28.68
C ARG A 41 -8.69 7.84 29.70
N GLN A 42 -9.12 6.59 29.49
CA GLN A 42 -8.42 5.46 30.09
C GLN A 42 -6.96 5.57 29.66
N ALA A 43 -6.03 5.29 30.56
CA ALA A 43 -4.66 5.05 30.16
C ALA A 43 -4.71 3.88 29.16
N ALA A 44 -4.33 4.14 27.91
CA ALA A 44 -3.77 3.07 27.09
C ALA A 44 -2.57 2.55 27.89
N ALA A 45 -2.45 1.24 28.04
CA ALA A 45 -1.16 0.69 28.42
C ALA A 45 -0.16 1.15 27.35
N GLU A 46 0.97 1.71 27.77
CA GLU A 46 2.07 1.98 26.85
C GLU A 46 2.47 0.63 26.23
N GLU A 47 2.20 0.44 24.94
CA GLU A 47 2.71 -0.70 24.19
C GLU A 47 4.22 -0.50 24.07
N VAL A 48 4.96 -1.08 25.03
CA VAL A 48 6.41 -1.09 25.03
C VAL A 48 6.88 -1.67 23.70
N PRO A 49 7.80 -1.02 22.97
CA PRO A 49 8.29 -1.53 21.70
C PRO A 49 8.86 -2.95 21.85
N VAL A 50 8.60 -3.81 20.87
CA VAL A 50 9.05 -5.21 20.87
C VAL A 50 9.78 -5.51 19.58
N LEU A 51 10.93 -6.18 19.69
CA LEU A 51 11.65 -6.75 18.55
C LEU A 51 10.80 -7.90 17.97
N GLU A 52 10.57 -7.90 16.66
CA GLU A 52 9.74 -8.90 15.98
C GLU A 52 10.55 -9.88 15.15
N TYR A 53 11.58 -9.41 14.44
CA TYR A 53 12.38 -10.22 13.51
C TYR A 53 13.82 -9.72 13.42
N ILE A 54 14.76 -10.64 13.19
CA ILE A 54 16.11 -10.35 12.72
C ILE A 54 16.35 -11.15 11.43
N TYR A 55 16.75 -10.44 10.37
CA TYR A 55 17.11 -10.98 9.06
C TYR A 55 18.62 -10.79 8.82
N THR A 56 19.29 -11.78 8.24
CA THR A 56 20.74 -11.73 7.95
C THR A 56 21.05 -12.09 6.51
N GLY A 57 21.95 -11.34 5.87
CA GLY A 57 22.31 -11.56 4.49
C GLY A 57 23.79 -11.58 4.17
N GLU A 58 24.10 -12.39 3.16
CA GLU A 58 25.42 -12.47 2.55
C GLU A 58 25.34 -11.79 1.18
N ASP A 59 25.59 -10.48 1.15
CA ASP A 59 25.55 -9.64 -0.05
C ASP A 59 26.81 -9.77 -0.94
N GLY A 60 27.46 -10.94 -0.91
CA GLY A 60 28.54 -11.33 -1.83
C GLY A 60 29.86 -10.56 -1.66
N THR A 61 29.99 -9.81 -0.58
CA THR A 61 31.19 -9.08 -0.13
C THR A 61 31.50 -9.44 1.31
N ASP A 62 32.68 -9.09 1.82
CA ASP A 62 33.11 -9.46 3.18
C ASP A 62 32.28 -8.82 4.32
N SER A 63 31.39 -7.88 4.01
CA SER A 63 30.41 -7.29 4.92
C SER A 63 29.09 -8.06 4.90
N ARG A 64 28.37 -8.10 6.04
CA ARG A 64 27.01 -8.69 6.14
C ARG A 64 25.95 -7.61 6.37
N LEU A 65 24.93 -7.58 5.51
CA LEU A 65 23.69 -6.83 5.76
C LEU A 65 22.83 -7.52 6.83
N MET A 66 22.44 -6.77 7.86
CA MET A 66 21.45 -7.18 8.85
C MET A 66 20.25 -6.25 8.83
N VAL A 67 19.04 -6.78 9.00
CA VAL A 67 17.81 -5.99 9.11
C VAL A 67 17.01 -6.48 10.31
N VAL A 68 16.44 -5.56 11.11
CA VAL A 68 15.56 -5.88 12.23
C VAL A 68 14.18 -5.24 12.03
N SER A 69 13.12 -5.90 12.51
CA SER A 69 11.74 -5.39 12.54
C SER A 69 11.34 -5.12 13.99
N VAL A 70 10.76 -3.96 14.26
CA VAL A 70 10.33 -3.54 15.61
C VAL A 70 8.89 -3.07 15.58
N ARG A 71 8.05 -3.67 16.44
CA ARG A 71 6.70 -3.17 16.70
C ARG A 71 6.78 -2.00 17.67
N THR A 72 6.39 -0.82 17.22
CA THR A 72 6.56 0.45 17.94
C THR A 72 5.31 0.97 18.67
N GLY A 73 4.25 0.16 18.79
CA GLY A 73 2.98 0.60 19.39
C GLY A 73 2.24 1.72 18.62
N GLY A 74 2.67 2.01 17.38
CA GLY A 74 2.14 3.10 16.55
C GLY A 74 2.99 4.36 16.51
N GLU A 75 4.08 4.43 17.28
CA GLU A 75 5.06 5.52 17.22
C GLU A 75 6.10 5.29 16.09
N SER A 76 6.82 6.34 15.69
CA SER A 76 7.86 6.24 14.65
C SER A 76 9.18 5.72 15.23
N LEU A 77 9.82 4.75 14.57
CA LEU A 77 11.20 4.37 14.84
C LEU A 77 12.14 5.44 14.25
N GLU A 78 12.96 6.08 15.08
CA GLU A 78 13.78 7.24 14.69
C GLU A 78 15.24 6.87 14.41
N CYS A 79 15.82 6.01 15.25
CA CYS A 79 17.13 5.40 15.03
C CYS A 79 17.23 4.05 15.78
N ALA A 80 18.23 3.25 15.43
CA ALA A 80 18.58 2.03 16.14
C ALA A 80 20.11 1.82 16.19
N GLU A 81 20.59 1.11 17.21
CA GLU A 81 21.99 0.70 17.39
C GLU A 81 22.03 -0.76 17.85
N LEU A 82 22.78 -1.60 17.15
CA LEU A 82 22.90 -3.03 17.41
C LEU A 82 24.19 -3.31 18.19
N PHE A 83 24.12 -4.08 19.27
CA PHE A 83 25.25 -4.40 20.15
C PHE A 83 25.54 -5.90 20.18
N TRP A 84 26.82 -6.29 20.11
CA TRP A 84 27.26 -7.69 20.13
C TRP A 84 28.60 -7.88 20.86
N GLY A 85 28.94 -9.13 21.22
CA GLY A 85 30.10 -9.45 22.06
C GLY A 85 29.76 -9.49 23.55
N VAL A 86 30.74 -9.87 24.39
CA VAL A 86 30.51 -10.18 25.81
C VAL A 86 31.44 -9.35 26.71
N GLY A 87 30.90 -8.80 27.80
CA GLY A 87 31.68 -8.09 28.81
C GLY A 87 32.31 -6.79 28.29
N GLU A 88 33.61 -6.60 28.52
CA GLU A 88 34.35 -5.41 28.10
C GLU A 88 34.67 -5.36 26.59
N GLU A 89 34.40 -6.44 25.85
CA GLU A 89 34.63 -6.54 24.40
C GLU A 89 33.35 -6.29 23.57
N MET A 90 32.35 -5.59 24.13
CA MET A 90 31.10 -5.27 23.44
C MET A 90 31.31 -4.24 22.32
N GLN A 91 30.93 -4.61 21.10
CA GLN A 91 30.96 -3.80 19.88
C GLN A 91 29.55 -3.31 19.53
N SER A 92 29.44 -2.26 18.73
CA SER A 92 28.16 -1.75 18.25
C SER A 92 28.20 -1.15 16.84
N ALA A 93 27.02 -1.07 16.20
CA ALA A 93 26.82 -0.41 14.91
C ALA A 93 25.48 0.36 14.91
N GLU A 94 25.51 1.62 14.50
CA GLU A 94 24.29 2.41 14.23
C GLU A 94 23.64 1.93 12.93
N ALA A 95 22.30 2.00 12.86
CA ALA A 95 21.55 1.65 11.66
C ALA A 95 21.86 2.62 10.50
N VAL A 96 22.17 2.08 9.33
CA VAL A 96 22.43 2.86 8.09
C VAL A 96 21.16 3.40 7.47
N GLU A 97 20.02 2.75 7.68
CA GLU A 97 18.69 3.19 7.24
C GLU A 97 17.62 2.70 8.22
N VAL A 98 16.57 3.53 8.42
CA VAL A 98 15.42 3.23 9.27
C VAL A 98 14.15 3.68 8.54
N VAL A 99 13.20 2.78 8.33
CA VAL A 99 11.94 3.02 7.59
C VAL A 99 10.82 2.15 8.17
N ASP A 100 9.66 2.76 8.49
CA ASP A 100 8.40 2.08 8.82
C ASP A 100 8.51 0.90 9.83
N GLY A 101 9.33 1.06 10.88
CA GLY A 101 9.54 0.04 11.93
C GLY A 101 10.72 -0.91 11.68
N TYR A 102 11.39 -0.81 10.53
CA TYR A 102 12.60 -1.57 10.20
C TYR A 102 13.86 -0.74 10.39
N ALA A 103 14.96 -1.38 10.79
CA ALA A 103 16.30 -0.79 10.82
C ALA A 103 17.32 -1.73 10.17
N ALA A 104 18.19 -1.19 9.32
CA ALA A 104 19.22 -1.93 8.59
C ALA A 104 20.63 -1.56 9.09
N PHE A 105 21.52 -2.53 9.18
CA PHE A 105 22.90 -2.42 9.64
C PHE A 105 23.85 -3.07 8.64
N LEU A 106 25.03 -2.48 8.43
CA LEU A 106 26.13 -3.09 7.71
C LEU A 106 27.23 -3.41 8.72
N LEU A 107 27.62 -4.68 8.81
CA LEU A 107 28.67 -5.13 9.72
C LEU A 107 29.94 -5.47 8.93
N ASP A 108 31.08 -4.94 9.40
CA ASP A 108 32.39 -5.06 8.73
C ASP A 108 33.05 -6.45 8.91
N ASP A 109 32.58 -7.24 9.87
CA ASP A 109 33.01 -8.60 10.16
C ASP A 109 31.84 -9.59 10.06
N ALA A 110 32.14 -10.89 9.91
CA ALA A 110 31.16 -11.97 9.92
C ALA A 110 30.62 -12.26 11.35
N VAL A 111 29.98 -11.27 11.96
CA VAL A 111 29.30 -11.39 13.27
C VAL A 111 28.27 -12.51 13.17
N GLU A 112 28.40 -13.50 14.06
CA GLU A 112 27.42 -14.59 14.16
C GLU A 112 26.20 -14.09 14.94
N THR A 113 24.99 -14.49 14.55
CA THR A 113 23.76 -13.99 15.18
C THR A 113 23.78 -14.22 16.69
N GLY A 114 24.25 -15.37 17.17
CA GLY A 114 24.42 -15.68 18.59
C GLY A 114 25.26 -14.69 19.40
N GLN A 115 26.13 -13.90 18.77
CA GLN A 115 26.94 -12.87 19.44
C GLN A 115 26.15 -11.59 19.77
N LEU A 116 25.04 -11.31 19.07
CA LEU A 116 24.18 -10.15 19.30
C LEU A 116 23.55 -10.20 20.69
N GLN A 117 23.65 -9.11 21.45
CA GLN A 117 23.12 -9.01 22.82
C GLN A 117 21.89 -8.12 22.90
N TYR A 118 21.96 -6.93 22.30
CA TYR A 118 20.99 -5.85 22.56
C TYR A 118 20.70 -5.05 21.29
N LEU A 119 19.46 -4.58 21.14
CA LEU A 119 19.03 -3.62 20.11
C LEU A 119 18.52 -2.35 20.78
N GLY A 120 19.31 -1.28 20.71
CA GLY A 120 18.94 0.06 21.15
C GLY A 120 18.07 0.71 20.09
N ILE A 121 16.98 1.34 20.52
CA ILE A 121 16.11 2.09 19.61
C ILE A 121 15.68 3.41 20.25
N VAL A 122 15.40 4.40 19.40
CA VAL A 122 14.63 5.58 19.81
C VAL A 122 13.29 5.56 19.08
N CYS A 123 12.20 5.66 19.83
CA CYS A 123 10.85 5.61 19.33
C CYS A 123 9.98 6.66 20.04
N GLY A 124 9.33 7.55 19.29
CA GLY A 124 8.55 8.65 19.88
C GLY A 124 9.37 9.58 20.80
N GLY A 125 10.67 9.73 20.53
CA GLY A 125 11.64 10.43 21.37
C GLY A 125 12.04 9.72 22.67
N VAL A 126 11.64 8.46 22.89
CA VAL A 126 12.00 7.64 24.06
C VAL A 126 13.02 6.57 23.65
N GLU A 127 14.07 6.41 24.45
CA GLU A 127 15.11 5.39 24.27
C GLU A 127 14.68 4.08 24.93
N HIS A 128 14.65 2.99 24.16
CA HIS A 128 14.34 1.65 24.64
C HIS A 128 15.50 0.69 24.37
N MET A 129 15.74 -0.20 25.34
CA MET A 129 16.80 -1.20 25.27
C MET A 129 16.19 -2.60 25.15
N LEU A 130 16.20 -3.18 23.95
CA LEU A 130 15.60 -4.49 23.69
C LEU A 130 16.66 -5.58 23.84
N ASP A 131 16.38 -6.58 24.66
CA ASP A 131 17.23 -7.75 24.87
C ASP A 131 16.98 -8.80 23.77
N ILE A 132 18.00 -9.02 22.94
CA ILE A 132 17.94 -9.95 21.79
C ILE A 132 17.95 -11.41 22.29
N GLN A 133 18.57 -11.69 23.43
CA GLN A 133 18.60 -13.03 24.02
C GLN A 133 17.22 -13.38 24.61
N THR A 134 16.56 -12.44 25.29
CA THR A 134 15.15 -12.60 25.70
C THR A 134 14.21 -12.76 24.50
N PHE A 135 14.42 -12.01 23.41
CA PHE A 135 13.66 -12.17 22.16
C PHE A 135 13.85 -13.57 21.55
N ARG A 136 15.08 -14.09 21.49
CA ARG A 136 15.37 -15.45 21.01
C ARG A 136 14.81 -16.57 21.88
N ALA A 137 14.65 -16.33 23.18
CA ALA A 137 14.11 -17.30 24.12
C ALA A 137 12.57 -17.42 24.08
N ALA A 138 11.88 -16.57 23.31
CA ALA A 138 10.43 -16.67 23.11
C ALA A 138 10.07 -17.73 22.05
N GLU A 139 9.05 -18.56 22.34
CA GLU A 139 8.58 -19.65 21.46
C GLU A 139 8.02 -19.17 20.09
N ASP A 140 7.88 -17.86 19.88
CA ASP A 140 7.30 -17.25 18.67
C ASP A 140 8.37 -16.68 17.67
N THR A 141 9.67 -16.83 17.96
CA THR A 141 10.77 -16.11 17.27
C THR A 141 11.38 -16.87 16.09
N VAL A 142 11.68 -16.16 14.98
CA VAL A 142 12.27 -16.71 13.75
C VAL A 142 13.48 -15.87 13.27
N GLU A 143 14.64 -16.50 13.06
CA GLU A 143 15.76 -15.91 12.30
C GLU A 143 15.74 -16.39 10.84
N ALA A 144 15.90 -15.49 9.87
CA ALA A 144 15.80 -15.83 8.44
C ALA A 144 16.98 -15.26 7.60
N SER A 145 17.42 -16.02 6.58
CA SER A 145 18.59 -15.67 5.75
C SER A 145 18.21 -15.15 4.35
N VAL A 146 19.03 -14.23 3.80
CA VAL A 146 18.69 -13.44 2.60
C VAL A 146 18.75 -14.21 1.26
N ALA A 147 19.10 -15.50 1.26
CA ALA A 147 18.92 -16.35 0.08
C ALA A 147 17.43 -16.46 -0.34
N ASP A 148 16.51 -16.37 0.63
CA ASP A 148 15.05 -16.36 0.41
C ASP A 148 14.41 -14.98 0.68
N ALA A 149 15.21 -13.92 0.85
CA ALA A 149 14.73 -12.53 0.94
C ALA A 149 14.41 -11.90 -0.44
N ALA A 150 14.04 -12.74 -1.41
CA ALA A 150 13.34 -12.37 -2.63
C ALA A 150 11.97 -13.07 -2.77
N ALA A 151 11.02 -13.02 -1.82
CA ALA A 151 11.06 -12.47 -0.46
C ALA A 151 9.87 -13.00 0.37
N ILE A 152 10.12 -13.31 1.65
CA ILE A 152 9.13 -13.54 2.74
C ILE A 152 8.46 -14.95 2.76
N GLU A 153 9.20 -15.98 3.17
CA GLU A 153 8.82 -17.23 3.91
C GLU A 153 10.13 -17.72 4.61
N LEU A 154 10.21 -18.49 5.72
CA LEU A 154 9.23 -19.10 6.65
C LEU A 154 9.90 -19.36 8.05
N ASP A 155 9.21 -20.06 8.97
CA ASP A 155 9.52 -20.28 10.40
C ASP A 155 10.44 -21.50 10.72
N GLY A 156 11.07 -21.56 11.93
CA GLY A 156 11.23 -22.84 12.67
C GLY A 156 12.56 -23.27 13.36
N GLU A 157 12.70 -22.97 14.67
CA GLU A 157 13.04 -23.88 15.81
C GLU A 157 14.35 -24.74 15.98
N MET A 158 14.80 -24.75 17.27
CA MET A 158 15.16 -25.90 18.16
C MET A 158 16.62 -26.19 18.65
N GLY A 159 16.84 -26.02 19.98
CA GLY A 159 17.59 -26.90 20.92
C GLY A 159 19.13 -26.81 21.01
N ALA A 160 19.81 -27.23 22.10
CA ALA A 160 19.37 -27.69 23.44
C ALA A 160 20.55 -27.91 24.44
N ALA A 161 20.29 -27.72 25.76
CA ALA A 161 20.95 -28.31 26.96
C ALA A 161 22.47 -28.03 27.24
N VAL A 162 23.07 -28.22 28.44
CA VAL A 162 22.69 -28.90 29.71
C VAL A 162 23.34 -28.22 30.94
N SER A 163 22.84 -28.60 32.15
CA SER A 163 23.49 -28.67 33.49
C SER A 163 23.31 -27.47 34.48
N GLU A 164 23.36 -27.59 35.82
CA GLU A 164 23.41 -28.76 36.75
C GLU A 164 23.04 -28.38 38.22
N ASP A 165 22.54 -29.35 39.05
CA ASP A 165 22.66 -29.50 40.54
C ASP A 165 22.19 -28.37 41.53
N VAL A 166 21.66 -28.55 42.78
CA VAL A 166 21.29 -29.68 43.68
C VAL A 166 20.11 -29.27 44.63
N GLY A 167 19.26 -30.22 45.07
CA GLY A 167 18.65 -30.28 46.43
C GLY A 167 17.33 -29.51 46.70
N GLU A 168 16.39 -29.94 47.56
CA GLU A 168 16.25 -31.15 48.41
C GLU A 168 14.75 -31.55 48.56
N ILE A 169 14.47 -32.76 49.06
CA ILE A 169 13.14 -33.40 49.18
C ILE A 169 12.56 -33.17 50.61
N PRO A 170 11.22 -33.29 50.83
CA PRO A 170 10.75 -34.50 51.52
C PRO A 170 9.43 -35.13 51.00
N VAL A 171 9.52 -36.45 50.73
CA VAL A 171 8.70 -37.63 51.17
C VAL A 171 7.29 -37.41 51.78
N ALA A 172 6.28 -38.29 51.62
CA ALA A 172 6.12 -39.63 50.99
C ALA A 172 4.63 -39.78 50.53
N GLU A 173 4.07 -40.85 49.92
CA GLU A 173 4.40 -42.28 49.95
C GLU A 173 3.65 -43.05 48.83
N GLY A 174 4.34 -43.91 48.07
CA GLY A 174 3.78 -45.10 47.40
C GLY A 174 2.85 -44.96 46.17
N ALA A 175 3.21 -45.65 45.08
CA ALA A 175 2.32 -45.91 43.94
C ALA A 175 2.06 -47.41 43.76
N GLU A 176 0.83 -47.84 44.08
CA GLU A 176 -0.01 -48.82 43.36
C GLU A 176 -1.22 -49.16 44.24
N GLY A 177 -2.31 -48.39 44.08
CA GLY A 177 -3.50 -48.56 44.88
C GLY A 177 -4.65 -47.66 44.47
N ILE A 178 -5.68 -48.28 43.87
CA ILE A 178 -7.07 -47.80 43.89
C ILE A 178 -7.35 -46.60 42.95
N TYR A 179 -7.15 -46.84 41.65
CA TYR A 179 -8.20 -46.46 40.69
C TYR A 179 -9.48 -47.22 41.08
N GLY A 180 -10.43 -46.55 41.74
CA GLY A 180 -11.73 -47.12 42.05
C GLY A 180 -12.18 -47.09 43.51
N MET A 181 -12.12 -45.94 44.19
CA MET A 181 -13.01 -45.63 45.32
C MET A 181 -13.02 -44.14 45.66
N LEU A 182 -13.76 -43.35 44.87
CA LEU A 182 -14.36 -42.07 45.32
C LEU A 182 -15.57 -41.64 44.46
N GLY A 183 -16.33 -42.63 43.98
CA GLY A 183 -17.70 -42.44 43.45
C GLY A 183 -18.73 -42.20 44.57
N THR A 184 -18.33 -41.45 45.60
CA THR A 184 -19.08 -41.18 46.84
C THR A 184 -18.91 -39.72 47.27
N ALA A 185 -18.77 -38.81 46.30
CA ALA A 185 -18.85 -37.36 46.50
C ALA A 185 -19.85 -36.69 45.52
N GLU A 186 -20.58 -37.47 44.70
CA GLU A 186 -21.58 -36.97 43.74
C GLU A 186 -23.02 -36.93 44.29
N THR A 187 -23.26 -37.38 45.53
CA THR A 187 -24.61 -37.53 46.11
C THR A 187 -24.95 -36.64 47.31
N GLU A 188 -24.00 -35.86 47.86
CA GLU A 188 -24.26 -34.91 48.96
C GLU A 188 -23.84 -33.45 48.67
N ALA A 189 -23.72 -33.07 47.40
CA ALA A 189 -23.69 -31.66 46.97
C ALA A 189 -25.05 -31.16 46.43
N ALA A 190 -26.07 -32.02 46.41
CA ALA A 190 -27.43 -31.70 45.99
C ALA A 190 -28.29 -31.04 47.10
N ALA A 191 -27.67 -30.23 47.97
CA ALA A 191 -28.37 -29.52 49.06
C ALA A 191 -27.60 -28.32 49.62
N SER A 192 -27.35 -27.28 48.80
CA SER A 192 -27.40 -25.92 49.35
C SER A 192 -27.87 -24.91 48.30
N GLU A 193 -28.94 -24.19 48.63
CA GLU A 193 -29.47 -23.12 47.78
C GLU A 193 -28.51 -21.93 47.80
N ASN A 194 -28.04 -21.52 46.63
CA ASN A 194 -27.72 -20.11 46.35
C ASN A 194 -27.79 -19.84 44.85
N TYR A 195 -28.91 -20.24 44.24
CA TYR A 195 -29.32 -19.73 42.92
C TYR A 195 -29.73 -18.27 43.11
N ARG A 196 -28.74 -17.36 43.21
CA ARG A 196 -28.98 -15.91 43.27
C ARG A 196 -29.84 -15.54 42.06
N GLY A 197 -30.99 -14.93 42.33
CA GLY A 197 -32.03 -14.73 41.34
C GLY A 197 -31.54 -14.03 40.09
N PHE A 198 -31.44 -14.77 38.99
CA PHE A 198 -31.10 -14.23 37.68
C PHE A 198 -32.41 -14.00 36.92
N THR A 199 -32.79 -12.73 36.77
CA THR A 199 -33.93 -12.35 35.93
C THR A 199 -33.60 -12.74 34.49
N PRO A 200 -34.42 -13.55 33.79
CA PRO A 200 -34.09 -13.97 32.44
C PRO A 200 -33.90 -12.77 31.50
N GLY A 201 -32.69 -12.62 30.97
CA GLY A 201 -32.43 -11.66 29.91
C GLY A 201 -33.24 -12.04 28.67
N ASN A 202 -34.11 -11.15 28.20
CA ASN A 202 -34.82 -11.33 26.93
C ASN A 202 -33.86 -11.11 25.75
N GLY A 203 -33.02 -12.10 25.45
CA GLY A 203 -32.05 -12.09 24.34
C GLY A 203 -32.66 -11.95 22.93
N LEU A 204 -33.99 -11.87 22.84
CA LEU A 204 -34.77 -11.59 21.64
C LEU A 204 -35.04 -10.08 21.42
N ASN A 205 -34.86 -9.23 22.44
CA ASN A 205 -35.04 -7.78 22.32
C ASN A 205 -33.78 -7.08 21.75
N ARG A 206 -33.49 -7.32 20.47
CA ARG A 206 -32.35 -6.72 19.75
C ARG A 206 -32.63 -5.27 19.35
N GLY A 207 -32.56 -4.38 20.33
CA GLY A 207 -32.64 -2.93 20.11
C GLY A 207 -31.36 -2.34 19.52
N GLY A 208 -31.21 -2.40 18.19
CA GLY A 208 -30.38 -1.49 17.39
C GLY A 208 -28.85 -1.43 17.62
N GLY A 209 -28.28 -2.24 18.51
CA GLY A 209 -26.84 -2.27 18.80
C GLY A 209 -26.02 -3.16 17.85
N ASP A 210 -24.69 -3.09 17.99
CA ASP A 210 -23.75 -3.98 17.26
C ASP A 210 -24.07 -5.46 17.49
N ILE A 211 -23.90 -6.26 16.44
CA ILE A 211 -23.91 -7.72 16.54
C ILE A 211 -22.68 -8.17 17.32
N VAL A 212 -22.87 -8.92 18.40
CA VAL A 212 -21.78 -9.51 19.18
C VAL A 212 -21.64 -10.98 18.80
N VAL A 213 -20.55 -11.32 18.12
CA VAL A 213 -20.20 -12.70 17.80
C VAL A 213 -19.16 -13.17 18.81
N VAL A 214 -19.47 -14.25 19.53
CA VAL A 214 -18.49 -14.91 20.39
C VAL A 214 -18.11 -16.22 19.73
N LEU A 215 -16.82 -16.35 19.42
CA LEU A 215 -16.23 -17.52 18.81
C LEU A 215 -15.56 -18.34 19.91
N ASP A 216 -15.85 -19.63 19.96
CA ASP A 216 -15.33 -20.54 20.96
C ASP A 216 -14.45 -21.60 20.29
N PRO A 217 -13.12 -21.48 20.34
CA PRO A 217 -12.25 -22.53 19.86
C PRO A 217 -12.41 -23.78 20.73
N GLY A 218 -12.93 -24.86 20.15
CA GLY A 218 -13.13 -26.14 20.83
C GLY A 218 -11.86 -26.62 21.54
N HIS A 219 -12.05 -27.32 22.66
CA HIS A 219 -10.97 -27.92 23.46
C HIS A 219 -9.92 -26.88 23.94
N GLY A 220 -8.75 -27.31 24.42
CA GLY A 220 -7.66 -26.44 24.86
C GLY A 220 -6.92 -26.93 26.11
N GLY A 221 -5.64 -26.56 26.25
CA GLY A 221 -4.77 -27.03 27.33
C GLY A 221 -4.50 -28.53 27.22
N SER A 222 -4.74 -29.29 28.30
CA SER A 222 -4.61 -30.75 28.30
C SER A 222 -5.72 -31.48 27.55
N ASP A 223 -6.81 -30.80 27.20
CA ASP A 223 -7.84 -31.33 26.32
C ASP A 223 -7.47 -31.06 24.85
N TYR A 224 -7.07 -32.11 24.14
CA TYR A 224 -6.63 -32.05 22.75
C TYR A 224 -7.80 -32.02 21.74
N GLY A 225 -8.98 -32.44 22.16
CA GLY A 225 -10.04 -32.89 21.25
C GLY A 225 -9.60 -34.10 20.42
N ALA A 226 -10.22 -34.25 19.25
CA ALA A 226 -9.84 -35.24 18.26
C ALA A 226 -8.47 -34.92 17.63
N TYR A 227 -7.62 -35.94 17.50
CA TYR A 227 -6.33 -35.80 16.82
C TYR A 227 -5.95 -37.05 16.03
N ARG A 228 -5.25 -36.91 14.91
CA ARG A 228 -4.62 -38.04 14.18
C ARG A 228 -3.31 -37.59 13.55
N THR A 229 -2.38 -38.54 13.43
CA THR A 229 -1.14 -38.34 12.68
C THR A 229 -1.25 -39.12 11.37
N TRP A 230 -1.12 -38.43 10.24
CA TRP A 230 -1.10 -39.01 8.90
C TRP A 230 0.18 -38.54 8.21
N ASP A 231 0.96 -39.47 7.63
CA ASP A 231 2.22 -39.16 6.95
C ASP A 231 3.18 -38.27 7.76
N ASN A 232 3.33 -38.60 9.06
CA ASN A 232 4.08 -37.85 10.08
C ASN A 232 3.58 -36.43 10.39
N ILE A 233 2.44 -36.00 9.84
CA ILE A 233 1.80 -34.72 10.15
C ILE A 233 0.68 -34.94 11.19
N SER A 234 0.80 -34.30 12.35
CA SER A 234 -0.19 -34.36 13.43
C SER A 234 -1.26 -33.28 13.28
N TYR A 235 -2.50 -33.71 13.07
CA TYR A 235 -3.69 -32.88 13.00
C TYR A 235 -4.39 -32.92 14.36
N ILE A 236 -4.43 -31.79 15.08
CA ILE A 236 -4.94 -31.70 16.45
C ILE A 236 -6.09 -30.67 16.49
N GLU A 237 -7.27 -31.10 16.91
CA GLU A 237 -8.48 -30.28 16.93
C GLU A 237 -8.31 -28.97 17.68
N LYS A 238 -7.82 -28.97 18.94
CA LYS A 238 -7.63 -27.72 19.72
C LYS A 238 -6.82 -26.64 19.00
N ASN A 239 -5.87 -27.05 18.14
CA ASN A 239 -5.01 -26.15 17.38
C ASN A 239 -5.67 -25.68 16.08
N ILE A 240 -6.36 -26.58 15.38
CA ILE A 240 -7.10 -26.27 14.15
C ILE A 240 -8.28 -25.34 14.48
N ALA A 241 -9.07 -25.67 15.51
CA ALA A 241 -10.17 -24.85 16.02
C ALA A 241 -9.71 -23.41 16.33
N LEU A 242 -8.63 -23.24 17.10
CA LEU A 242 -8.08 -21.91 17.44
C LEU A 242 -7.70 -21.10 16.19
N LYS A 243 -7.13 -21.76 15.17
CA LYS A 243 -6.82 -21.13 13.89
C LYS A 243 -8.08 -20.74 13.12
N ILE A 244 -9.11 -21.61 13.05
CA ILE A 244 -10.40 -21.27 12.43
C ILE A 244 -10.99 -20.03 13.11
N SER A 245 -11.10 -20.01 14.44
CA SER A 245 -11.69 -18.88 15.19
C SER A 245 -10.92 -17.58 15.00
N LYS A 246 -9.58 -17.61 15.02
CA LYS A 246 -8.74 -16.43 14.74
C LYS A 246 -9.00 -15.88 13.33
N TYR A 247 -9.09 -16.73 12.32
CA TYR A 247 -9.40 -16.30 10.94
C TYR A 247 -10.86 -15.85 10.75
N THR A 248 -11.81 -16.44 11.47
CA THR A 248 -13.21 -15.97 11.50
C THR A 248 -13.30 -14.57 12.09
N LYS A 249 -12.59 -14.30 13.19
CA LYS A 249 -12.48 -12.98 13.81
C LYS A 249 -11.85 -11.95 12.86
N GLU A 250 -10.68 -12.27 12.30
CA GLU A 250 -9.98 -11.39 11.35
C GLU A 250 -10.87 -10.97 10.17
N GLU A 251 -11.64 -11.90 9.60
CA GLU A 251 -12.51 -11.59 8.47
C GLU A 251 -13.78 -10.83 8.90
N LEU A 252 -14.41 -11.17 10.03
CA LEU A 252 -15.57 -10.44 10.55
C LEU A 252 -15.24 -8.99 10.96
N GLU A 253 -14.04 -8.73 11.48
CA GLU A 253 -13.63 -7.37 11.87
C GLU A 253 -13.46 -6.41 10.69
N LYS A 254 -13.45 -6.93 9.45
CA LYS A 254 -13.54 -6.13 8.22
C LYS A 254 -14.96 -5.64 7.93
N TYR A 255 -15.96 -6.02 8.72
CA TYR A 255 -17.36 -5.57 8.59
C TYR A 255 -17.74 -4.54 9.66
N ALA A 256 -18.67 -3.65 9.32
CA ALA A 256 -19.24 -2.65 10.22
C ALA A 256 -20.46 -3.22 10.96
N GLY A 257 -20.71 -2.73 12.19
CA GLY A 257 -21.84 -3.16 13.03
C GLY A 257 -21.64 -4.52 13.71
N VAL A 258 -20.39 -4.99 13.85
CA VAL A 258 -20.05 -6.24 14.54
C VAL A 258 -18.87 -6.07 15.48
N ARG A 259 -18.96 -6.71 16.65
CA ARG A 259 -17.86 -6.91 17.61
C ARG A 259 -17.63 -8.40 17.78
N VAL A 260 -16.36 -8.83 17.79
CA VAL A 260 -15.99 -10.25 17.80
C VAL A 260 -15.06 -10.58 18.95
N TYR A 261 -15.44 -11.55 19.76
CA TYR A 261 -14.67 -12.03 20.91
C TYR A 261 -14.29 -13.49 20.73
N LEU A 262 -13.20 -13.91 21.38
CA LEU A 262 -12.76 -15.30 21.46
C LEU A 262 -12.86 -15.74 22.92
N THR A 263 -13.40 -16.92 23.22
CA THR A 263 -13.36 -17.48 24.59
C THR A 263 -11.91 -17.74 25.04
N ARG A 264 -11.03 -18.15 24.10
CA ARG A 264 -9.57 -18.20 24.27
C ARG A 264 -8.82 -17.69 23.04
N SER A 265 -7.75 -16.93 23.25
CA SER A 265 -6.81 -16.48 22.21
C SER A 265 -5.54 -17.34 22.12
N THR A 266 -5.26 -18.14 23.15
CA THR A 266 -4.11 -19.04 23.29
C THR A 266 -4.56 -20.48 23.58
N ASP A 267 -3.62 -21.39 23.78
CA ASP A 267 -3.94 -22.76 24.19
C ASP A 267 -4.12 -22.88 25.71
N VAL A 268 -5.34 -22.64 26.18
CA VAL A 268 -5.74 -22.76 27.58
C VAL A 268 -6.98 -23.62 27.73
N ALA A 269 -7.05 -24.38 28.83
CA ALA A 269 -8.23 -25.15 29.19
C ALA A 269 -9.34 -24.21 29.70
N LEU A 270 -10.58 -24.45 29.26
CA LEU A 270 -11.78 -23.71 29.68
C LEU A 270 -12.94 -24.68 29.85
N SER A 271 -13.67 -24.59 30.97
CA SER A 271 -14.86 -25.41 31.17
C SER A 271 -16.00 -24.98 30.23
N LEU A 272 -16.96 -25.87 30.02
CA LEU A 272 -18.16 -25.56 29.23
C LEU A 272 -19.00 -24.43 29.85
N ALA A 273 -18.93 -24.26 31.17
CA ALA A 273 -19.61 -23.16 31.87
C ALA A 273 -18.91 -21.81 31.61
N ASP A 274 -17.58 -21.76 31.72
CA ASP A 274 -16.81 -20.52 31.52
C ASP A 274 -16.96 -19.98 30.09
N ARG A 275 -16.97 -20.86 29.09
CA ARG A 275 -17.17 -20.50 27.67
C ARG A 275 -18.50 -19.78 27.44
N VAL A 276 -19.57 -20.27 28.06
CA VAL A 276 -20.92 -19.69 27.92
C VAL A 276 -21.10 -18.46 28.82
N ALA A 277 -20.55 -18.46 30.03
CA ALA A 277 -20.55 -17.31 30.93
C ALA A 277 -19.78 -16.12 30.34
N TYR A 278 -18.63 -16.35 29.69
CA TYR A 278 -17.91 -15.33 28.95
C TYR A 278 -18.72 -14.78 27.78
N ALA A 279 -19.41 -15.66 27.04
CA ALA A 279 -20.30 -15.23 25.95
C ALA A 279 -21.47 -14.36 26.45
N GLU A 280 -22.09 -14.74 27.57
CA GLU A 280 -23.12 -13.95 28.24
C GLU A 280 -22.57 -12.58 28.71
N GLN A 281 -21.40 -12.57 29.34
CA GLN A 281 -20.72 -11.36 29.82
C GLN A 281 -20.42 -10.36 28.69
N MET A 282 -20.05 -10.84 27.50
CA MET A 282 -19.82 -9.98 26.33
C MET A 282 -21.11 -9.50 25.65
N GLY A 283 -22.27 -10.04 26.05
CA GLY A 283 -23.57 -9.77 25.45
C GLY A 283 -23.77 -10.46 24.11
N ALA A 284 -23.35 -11.73 23.99
CA ALA A 284 -23.39 -12.51 22.75
C ALA A 284 -24.77 -12.45 22.05
N THR A 285 -24.74 -12.04 20.78
CA THR A 285 -25.84 -12.22 19.83
C THR A 285 -25.85 -13.65 19.30
N VAL A 286 -24.68 -14.28 19.20
CA VAL A 286 -24.49 -15.71 18.90
C VAL A 286 -23.17 -16.21 19.50
N LEU A 287 -23.18 -17.44 19.99
CA LEU A 287 -22.00 -18.22 20.35
C LEU A 287 -21.78 -19.33 19.31
N ILE A 288 -20.61 -19.39 18.70
CA ILE A 288 -20.24 -20.40 17.71
C ILE A 288 -19.00 -21.12 18.21
N SER A 289 -19.18 -22.37 18.66
CA SER A 289 -18.09 -23.25 19.05
C SER A 289 -17.58 -24.01 17.83
N GLN A 290 -16.29 -23.96 17.56
CA GLN A 290 -15.68 -24.46 16.32
C GLN A 290 -14.82 -25.67 16.63
N HIS A 291 -15.13 -26.79 15.97
CA HIS A 291 -14.66 -28.14 16.27
C HIS A 291 -14.30 -28.92 14.99
N ILE A 292 -13.61 -30.06 15.15
CA ILE A 292 -13.22 -31.02 14.10
C ILE A 292 -13.64 -32.43 14.51
N ASN A 293 -14.44 -33.08 13.67
CA ASN A 293 -15.11 -34.34 14.01
C ASN A 293 -14.16 -35.55 13.92
N SER A 294 -14.58 -36.68 14.49
CA SER A 294 -13.85 -37.95 14.42
C SER A 294 -14.79 -39.14 14.59
N THR A 295 -14.54 -40.20 13.82
CA THR A 295 -15.27 -41.47 13.92
C THR A 295 -14.60 -42.50 14.84
N GLY A 296 -13.75 -42.06 15.77
CA GLY A 296 -12.91 -42.93 16.58
C GLY A 296 -11.52 -43.16 15.98
N GLU A 297 -10.74 -44.06 16.57
CA GLU A 297 -9.28 -44.19 16.35
C GLU A 297 -8.87 -44.68 14.95
N GLN A 298 -9.74 -45.43 14.27
CA GLN A 298 -9.45 -45.99 12.96
C GLN A 298 -9.63 -44.97 11.83
N GLN A 299 -8.88 -45.19 10.74
CA GLN A 299 -9.06 -44.46 9.48
C GLN A 299 -10.50 -44.60 8.97
N SER A 300 -11.05 -43.50 8.45
CA SER A 300 -12.43 -43.42 7.99
C SER A 300 -12.55 -42.70 6.65
N THR A 301 -13.63 -42.98 5.93
CA THR A 301 -14.05 -42.25 4.73
C THR A 301 -15.14 -41.21 5.02
N ALA A 302 -15.52 -41.04 6.29
CA ALA A 302 -16.43 -39.97 6.70
C ALA A 302 -15.86 -38.61 6.31
N THR A 303 -16.70 -37.76 5.72
CA THR A 303 -16.33 -36.42 5.24
C THR A 303 -17.55 -35.51 5.29
N GLY A 304 -17.29 -34.21 5.35
CA GLY A 304 -18.29 -33.14 5.33
C GLY A 304 -18.49 -32.46 6.67
N ALA A 305 -19.09 -31.27 6.64
CA ALA A 305 -19.37 -30.47 7.83
C ALA A 305 -20.79 -30.70 8.33
N GLU A 306 -20.96 -30.75 9.66
CA GLU A 306 -22.24 -30.82 10.37
C GLU A 306 -22.29 -29.74 11.48
N VAL A 307 -23.48 -29.38 11.94
CA VAL A 307 -23.63 -28.39 13.03
C VAL A 307 -24.62 -28.89 14.08
N MET A 308 -24.16 -29.04 15.33
CA MET A 308 -25.02 -29.37 16.46
C MET A 308 -25.80 -28.13 16.91
N VAL A 309 -27.12 -28.27 16.99
CA VAL A 309 -28.03 -27.21 17.44
C VAL A 309 -29.11 -27.76 18.37
N SER A 310 -29.81 -26.88 19.08
CA SER A 310 -30.90 -27.28 19.97
C SER A 310 -32.07 -27.91 19.20
N LYS A 311 -32.69 -28.94 19.79
CA LYS A 311 -33.96 -29.49 19.30
C LYS A 311 -35.16 -28.55 19.50
N GLY A 312 -35.00 -27.49 20.31
CA GLY A 312 -36.07 -26.54 20.61
C GLY A 312 -37.03 -26.99 21.72
N ASN A 313 -36.65 -27.99 22.54
CA ASN A 313 -37.48 -28.50 23.62
C ASN A 313 -37.84 -27.44 24.68
N TYR A 314 -36.97 -26.44 24.91
CA TYR A 314 -37.19 -25.35 25.87
C TYR A 314 -37.52 -24.01 25.22
N ARG A 315 -36.70 -23.55 24.27
CA ARG A 315 -36.88 -22.29 23.53
C ARG A 315 -36.91 -22.56 22.01
N PRO A 316 -38.08 -22.91 21.43
CA PRO A 316 -38.18 -23.31 20.03
C PRO A 316 -37.85 -22.19 19.04
N GLU A 317 -38.16 -20.93 19.36
CA GLU A 317 -37.83 -19.77 18.51
C GLU A 317 -36.31 -19.56 18.42
N GLN A 318 -35.61 -19.57 19.56
CA GLN A 318 -34.15 -19.52 19.63
C GLN A 318 -33.49 -20.69 18.88
N ALA A 319 -34.07 -21.90 18.95
CA ALA A 319 -33.58 -23.05 18.21
C ALA A 319 -33.79 -22.90 16.68
N ALA A 320 -34.94 -22.35 16.25
CA ALA A 320 -35.20 -22.05 14.85
C ALA A 320 -34.23 -21.00 14.30
N GLU A 321 -33.93 -19.96 15.08
CA GLU A 321 -32.93 -18.94 14.75
C GLU A 321 -31.52 -19.56 14.63
N THR A 322 -31.10 -20.31 15.66
CA THR A 322 -29.80 -21.02 15.69
C THR A 322 -29.62 -21.91 14.46
N GLY A 323 -30.66 -22.67 14.09
CA GLY A 323 -30.66 -23.51 12.90
C GLY A 323 -30.61 -22.74 11.58
N ALA A 324 -31.10 -21.49 11.54
CA ALA A 324 -30.98 -20.63 10.36
C ALA A 324 -29.55 -20.10 10.18
N ILE A 325 -28.88 -19.71 11.27
CA ILE A 325 -27.45 -19.32 11.25
C ILE A 325 -26.58 -20.52 10.85
N ALA A 326 -26.80 -21.68 11.48
CA ALA A 326 -26.07 -22.91 11.20
C ALA A 326 -26.17 -23.37 9.74
N ARG A 327 -27.36 -23.26 9.11
CA ARG A 327 -27.53 -23.54 7.68
C ARG A 327 -26.81 -22.53 6.78
N ALA A 328 -26.68 -21.27 7.20
CA ALA A 328 -25.88 -20.29 6.46
C ALA A 328 -24.38 -20.66 6.50
N VAL A 329 -23.88 -21.11 7.66
CA VAL A 329 -22.49 -21.61 7.83
C VAL A 329 -22.23 -22.80 6.91
N LEU A 330 -23.07 -23.84 6.99
CA LEU A 330 -22.97 -25.02 6.11
C LEU A 330 -22.99 -24.65 4.62
N ALA A 331 -23.82 -23.68 4.21
CA ALA A 331 -23.91 -23.23 2.83
C ALA A 331 -22.67 -22.46 2.31
N GLU A 332 -21.88 -21.82 3.18
CA GLU A 332 -20.58 -21.25 2.77
C GLU A 332 -19.45 -22.29 2.83
N LEU A 333 -19.47 -23.23 3.80
CA LEU A 333 -18.54 -24.36 3.85
C LEU A 333 -18.68 -25.29 2.64
N GLU A 334 -19.90 -25.50 2.14
CA GLU A 334 -20.15 -26.27 0.92
C GLU A 334 -19.47 -25.68 -0.32
N LYS A 335 -19.37 -24.34 -0.41
CA LYS A 335 -18.71 -23.64 -1.53
C LYS A 335 -17.19 -23.81 -1.54
N ILE A 336 -16.58 -24.07 -0.39
CA ILE A 336 -15.15 -24.41 -0.30
C ILE A 336 -14.91 -25.93 -0.38
N GLY A 337 -15.97 -26.71 -0.60
CA GLY A 337 -15.92 -28.10 -1.02
C GLY A 337 -16.26 -29.14 0.04
N PHE A 338 -16.74 -28.73 1.22
CA PHE A 338 -17.28 -29.67 2.21
C PHE A 338 -18.58 -30.29 1.72
N LYS A 339 -18.77 -31.59 1.98
CA LYS A 339 -20.11 -32.18 1.90
C LYS A 339 -20.96 -31.59 3.03
N ASN A 340 -22.12 -31.04 2.69
CA ASN A 340 -23.11 -30.62 3.69
C ASN A 340 -23.77 -31.86 4.32
N ARG A 341 -23.71 -31.98 5.65
CA ARG A 341 -24.29 -33.10 6.42
C ARG A 341 -25.52 -32.68 7.24
N ASP A 342 -25.99 -31.46 7.06
CA ASP A 342 -27.14 -30.85 7.75
C ASP A 342 -26.94 -30.70 9.28
N LEU A 343 -28.01 -30.35 9.98
CA LEU A 343 -28.04 -30.06 11.41
C LEU A 343 -28.17 -31.34 12.24
N VAL A 344 -27.32 -31.47 13.26
CA VAL A 344 -27.33 -32.57 14.23
C VAL A 344 -28.13 -32.17 15.46
N TYR A 345 -29.04 -33.04 15.89
CA TYR A 345 -29.83 -32.88 17.09
C TYR A 345 -29.66 -34.09 18.00
N LYS A 346 -29.23 -33.87 19.25
CA LYS A 346 -29.09 -34.94 20.25
C LYS A 346 -29.65 -34.48 21.60
N LEU A 347 -30.48 -35.30 22.23
CA LEU A 347 -31.04 -35.07 23.56
C LEU A 347 -30.24 -35.85 24.62
N SER A 348 -30.37 -35.44 25.89
CA SER A 348 -29.70 -36.10 27.01
C SER A 348 -30.04 -37.59 27.12
N GLU A 349 -29.00 -38.42 27.18
CA GLU A 349 -29.09 -39.88 27.40
C GLU A 349 -29.18 -40.22 28.90
N THR A 350 -28.74 -39.30 29.78
CA THR A 350 -28.76 -39.44 31.24
C THR A 350 -30.04 -38.92 31.89
N GLY A 351 -31.03 -38.49 31.11
CA GLY A 351 -32.30 -37.98 31.61
C GLY A 351 -32.29 -36.52 32.08
N ASN A 352 -31.24 -35.74 31.79
CA ASN A 352 -31.18 -34.32 32.15
C ASN A 352 -32.34 -33.56 31.46
N THR A 353 -33.02 -32.69 32.20
CA THR A 353 -34.16 -31.91 31.68
C THR A 353 -33.92 -30.41 31.76
N TYR A 354 -34.62 -29.66 30.91
CA TYR A 354 -34.77 -28.21 31.04
C TYR A 354 -35.79 -27.86 32.14
N PRO A 355 -35.87 -26.60 32.61
CA PRO A 355 -36.84 -26.17 33.63
C PRO A 355 -38.31 -26.51 33.31
N ASN A 356 -38.67 -26.69 32.04
CA ASN A 356 -39.99 -27.16 31.61
C ASN A 356 -40.19 -28.69 31.66
N LYS A 357 -39.29 -29.43 32.31
CA LYS A 357 -39.28 -30.89 32.48
C LYS A 357 -39.15 -31.72 31.20
N LYS A 358 -38.91 -31.10 30.04
CA LYS A 358 -38.56 -31.84 28.80
C LYS A 358 -37.07 -32.17 28.78
N LEU A 359 -36.70 -33.27 28.13
CA LEU A 359 -35.31 -33.67 27.93
C LEU A 359 -34.49 -32.51 27.35
N ALA A 360 -33.33 -32.26 27.96
CA ALA A 360 -32.42 -31.22 27.56
C ALA A 360 -31.58 -31.65 26.36
N ASP A 361 -30.99 -30.67 25.65
CA ASP A 361 -30.01 -30.96 24.60
C ASP A 361 -28.75 -31.60 25.22
N TYR A 362 -28.15 -32.55 24.50
CA TYR A 362 -27.03 -33.36 24.96
C TYR A 362 -25.76 -32.52 25.18
N TYR A 363 -25.39 -31.76 24.15
CA TYR A 363 -24.15 -30.97 24.09
C TYR A 363 -24.20 -29.79 25.05
N GLY A 364 -23.16 -29.62 25.88
CA GLY A 364 -23.12 -28.63 26.94
C GLY A 364 -23.22 -27.18 26.46
N ILE A 365 -22.43 -26.79 25.46
CA ILE A 365 -22.48 -25.44 24.85
C ILE A 365 -23.89 -25.09 24.37
N VAL A 366 -24.51 -25.99 23.58
CA VAL A 366 -25.88 -25.82 23.07
C VAL A 366 -26.87 -25.70 24.23
N ARG A 367 -26.84 -26.62 25.20
CA ARG A 367 -27.76 -26.63 26.35
C ARG A 367 -27.64 -25.37 27.20
N MET A 368 -26.42 -24.93 27.50
CA MET A 368 -26.19 -23.76 28.34
C MET A 368 -26.52 -22.45 27.60
N SER A 369 -26.25 -22.35 26.30
CA SER A 369 -26.68 -21.20 25.48
C SER A 369 -28.22 -21.10 25.40
N VAL A 370 -28.91 -22.24 25.32
CA VAL A 370 -30.38 -22.32 25.43
C VAL A 370 -30.90 -21.83 26.78
N LEU A 371 -30.15 -22.03 27.88
CA LEU A 371 -30.50 -21.49 29.20
C LEU A 371 -30.20 -19.97 29.29
N ALA A 372 -29.02 -19.52 28.85
CA ALA A 372 -28.60 -18.12 28.86
C ALA A 372 -29.41 -17.23 27.90
N GLY A 373 -29.97 -17.79 26.83
CA GLY A 373 -30.97 -17.11 25.98
C GLY A 373 -30.44 -16.47 24.70
N PHE A 374 -29.26 -16.88 24.22
CA PHE A 374 -28.70 -16.50 22.91
C PHE A 374 -28.44 -17.74 22.03
N PRO A 375 -28.57 -17.65 20.70
CA PRO A 375 -28.20 -18.71 19.78
C PRO A 375 -26.81 -19.29 20.05
N GLY A 376 -26.71 -20.62 20.17
CA GLY A 376 -25.47 -21.33 20.49
C GLY A 376 -25.37 -22.65 19.74
N MET A 377 -24.25 -22.89 19.06
CA MET A 377 -24.04 -24.05 18.18
C MET A 377 -22.60 -24.58 18.26
N ILE A 378 -22.41 -25.84 17.83
CA ILE A 378 -21.09 -26.45 17.59
C ILE A 378 -20.97 -26.74 16.10
N VAL A 379 -19.94 -26.22 15.44
CA VAL A 379 -19.67 -26.41 14.00
C VAL A 379 -18.50 -27.38 13.83
N GLU A 380 -18.79 -28.54 13.24
CA GLU A 380 -17.84 -29.61 12.98
C GLU A 380 -17.30 -29.51 11.55
N HIS A 381 -16.04 -29.10 11.37
CA HIS A 381 -15.48 -28.75 10.06
C HIS A 381 -14.83 -29.93 9.33
N GLY A 382 -15.53 -31.06 9.20
CA GLY A 382 -14.99 -32.28 8.60
C GLY A 382 -14.36 -33.23 9.62
N PHE A 383 -13.68 -34.28 9.15
CA PHE A 383 -13.24 -35.39 9.99
C PHE A 383 -11.72 -35.55 10.04
N VAL A 384 -11.12 -35.51 11.24
CA VAL A 384 -9.68 -35.78 11.42
C VAL A 384 -9.32 -37.27 11.25
N SER A 385 -10.30 -38.17 11.42
CA SER A 385 -10.18 -39.60 11.11
C SER A 385 -10.11 -39.90 9.60
N ASN A 386 -10.31 -38.90 8.73
CA ASN A 386 -10.18 -39.04 7.28
C ASN A 386 -8.94 -38.27 6.77
N PRO A 387 -7.86 -38.96 6.33
CA PRO A 387 -6.65 -38.29 5.85
C PRO A 387 -6.89 -37.39 4.64
N ALA A 388 -7.91 -37.67 3.81
CA ALA A 388 -8.25 -36.81 2.68
C ALA A 388 -8.85 -35.46 3.12
N ASP A 389 -9.67 -35.43 4.17
CA ASP A 389 -10.16 -34.18 4.77
C ASP A 389 -8.99 -33.42 5.40
N CYS A 390 -8.10 -34.10 6.14
CA CYS A 390 -6.90 -33.51 6.74
C CYS A 390 -6.02 -32.79 5.72
N VAL A 391 -5.63 -33.47 4.63
CA VAL A 391 -4.80 -32.89 3.57
C VAL A 391 -5.55 -31.77 2.83
N LYS A 392 -6.87 -31.92 2.58
CA LYS A 392 -7.66 -30.95 1.81
C LYS A 392 -7.93 -29.64 2.56
N TYR A 393 -8.20 -29.70 3.87
CA TYR A 393 -8.69 -28.55 4.64
C TYR A 393 -7.77 -28.08 5.78
N TYR A 394 -7.00 -28.97 6.42
CA TYR A 394 -6.22 -28.62 7.61
C TYR A 394 -4.71 -28.49 7.34
N GLY A 395 -4.20 -29.16 6.30
CA GLY A 395 -2.76 -29.27 6.01
C GLY A 395 -2.04 -27.99 5.57
N SER A 396 -2.58 -26.80 5.83
CA SER A 396 -1.85 -25.52 5.88
C SER A 396 -2.71 -24.41 6.48
N ASN A 397 -2.08 -23.38 7.06
CA ASN A 397 -2.76 -22.18 7.56
C ASN A 397 -3.67 -21.53 6.49
N ALA A 398 -3.23 -21.50 5.23
CA ALA A 398 -4.02 -20.97 4.11
C ALA A 398 -5.28 -21.79 3.77
N LYS A 399 -5.29 -23.11 4.05
CA LYS A 399 -6.50 -23.94 3.93
C LYS A 399 -7.45 -23.71 5.11
N ILE A 400 -6.92 -23.64 6.34
CA ILE A 400 -7.69 -23.35 7.55
C ILE A 400 -8.35 -21.95 7.47
N LYS A 401 -7.64 -20.95 6.95
CA LYS A 401 -8.17 -19.60 6.73
C LYS A 401 -9.38 -19.55 5.80
N LYS A 402 -9.52 -20.48 4.84
CA LYS A 402 -10.73 -20.58 4.00
C LYS A 402 -11.97 -20.97 4.81
N MET A 403 -11.83 -21.82 5.82
CA MET A 403 -12.93 -22.18 6.73
C MET A 403 -13.34 -20.98 7.57
N GLY A 404 -12.38 -20.31 8.22
CA GLY A 404 -12.67 -19.12 9.03
C GLY A 404 -13.33 -18.00 8.22
N VAL A 405 -12.89 -17.77 6.98
CA VAL A 405 -13.53 -16.83 6.04
C VAL A 405 -14.93 -17.28 5.60
N ALA A 406 -15.20 -18.58 5.45
CA ALA A 406 -16.52 -19.10 5.13
C ALA A 406 -17.52 -18.85 6.27
N ASP A 407 -17.13 -19.17 7.51
CA ASP A 407 -17.92 -18.88 8.72
C ASP A 407 -18.21 -17.39 8.85
N ALA A 408 -17.17 -16.55 8.74
CA ALA A 408 -17.31 -15.10 8.79
C ALA A 408 -18.26 -14.57 7.70
N THR A 409 -18.17 -15.12 6.49
CA THR A 409 -19.04 -14.76 5.36
C THR A 409 -20.49 -15.18 5.61
N ALA A 410 -20.73 -16.34 6.21
CA ALA A 410 -22.06 -16.82 6.56
C ALA A 410 -22.72 -15.93 7.62
N ILE A 411 -21.98 -15.64 8.70
CA ILE A 411 -22.40 -14.76 9.80
C ILE A 411 -22.71 -13.36 9.26
N ALA A 412 -21.80 -12.79 8.45
CA ALA A 412 -22.00 -11.48 7.85
C ALA A 412 -23.23 -11.42 6.93
N LYS A 413 -23.48 -12.46 6.12
CA LYS A 413 -24.70 -12.54 5.28
C LYS A 413 -25.97 -12.66 6.12
N TYR A 414 -25.96 -13.50 7.15
CA TYR A 414 -27.12 -13.71 8.03
C TYR A 414 -27.54 -12.42 8.73
N TYR A 415 -26.58 -11.68 9.28
CA TYR A 415 -26.82 -10.40 9.96
C TYR A 415 -26.79 -9.18 9.02
N ASN A 416 -26.72 -9.38 7.70
CA ASN A 416 -26.67 -8.32 6.67
C ASN A 416 -25.54 -7.27 6.87
N LEU A 417 -24.42 -7.70 7.46
CA LEU A 417 -23.26 -6.84 7.72
C LEU A 417 -22.59 -6.40 6.42
N GLN A 418 -22.09 -5.18 6.40
CA GLN A 418 -21.40 -4.59 5.24
C GLN A 418 -19.92 -4.43 5.53
N LYS A 419 -19.04 -4.71 4.56
CA LYS A 419 -17.60 -4.45 4.72
C LYS A 419 -17.33 -2.96 4.95
N LYS A 420 -16.44 -2.65 5.88
CA LYS A 420 -15.89 -1.31 6.11
C LYS A 420 -15.22 -0.85 4.82
N SER A 421 -15.54 0.34 4.33
CA SER A 421 -14.73 0.99 3.30
C SER A 421 -13.36 1.35 3.89
N THR A 422 -12.29 1.14 3.15
CA THR A 422 -10.95 1.59 3.55
C THR A 422 -10.79 3.09 3.28
N ILE A 423 -9.82 3.77 3.90
CA ILE A 423 -9.47 5.14 3.50
C ILE A 423 -8.86 5.11 2.09
N GLY A 424 -9.16 6.12 1.27
CA GLY A 424 -8.65 6.22 -0.10
C GLY A 424 -9.57 5.60 -1.16
N TRP A 425 -8.97 5.02 -2.21
CA TRP A 425 -9.70 4.50 -3.36
C TRP A 425 -10.38 3.16 -3.07
N ASN A 426 -11.71 3.14 -3.19
CA ASN A 426 -12.55 1.97 -3.04
C ASN A 426 -13.31 1.69 -4.35
N GLN A 427 -13.79 0.47 -4.53
CA GLN A 427 -14.59 0.08 -5.68
C GLN A 427 -15.91 -0.57 -5.25
N GLU A 428 -17.02 -0.18 -5.89
CA GLU A 428 -18.31 -0.86 -5.79
C GLU A 428 -18.91 -1.01 -7.19
N LYS A 429 -19.45 -2.18 -7.52
CA LYS A 429 -20.12 -2.43 -8.83
C LYS A 429 -19.26 -2.00 -10.04
N GLY A 430 -17.93 -2.16 -9.95
CA GLY A 430 -16.96 -1.75 -10.97
C GLY A 430 -16.64 -0.25 -11.01
N GLN A 431 -17.33 0.60 -10.26
CA GLN A 431 -17.11 2.04 -10.19
C GLN A 431 -16.20 2.40 -9.01
N TRP A 432 -15.26 3.32 -9.24
CA TRP A 432 -14.32 3.79 -8.22
C TRP A 432 -14.88 5.00 -7.47
N TYR A 433 -14.75 5.00 -6.15
CA TYR A 433 -15.05 6.14 -5.28
C TYR A 433 -13.89 6.36 -4.30
N TYR A 434 -13.84 7.56 -3.70
CA TYR A 434 -12.82 7.89 -2.70
C TYR A 434 -13.47 8.04 -1.33
N VAL A 435 -12.81 7.54 -0.30
CA VAL A 435 -13.17 7.71 1.11
C VAL A 435 -12.10 8.59 1.75
N ARG A 436 -12.53 9.66 2.42
CA ARG A 436 -11.62 10.57 3.13
C ARG A 436 -11.13 9.93 4.43
N GLU A 437 -10.16 10.58 5.06
CA GLU A 437 -9.63 10.19 6.38
C GLU A 437 -10.70 10.19 7.47
N ASP A 438 -11.78 10.98 7.32
CA ASP A 438 -12.95 10.98 8.22
C ASP A 438 -13.88 9.75 8.04
N GLY A 439 -13.48 8.77 7.23
CA GLY A 439 -14.26 7.56 6.92
C GLY A 439 -15.47 7.80 6.00
N GLN A 440 -15.75 9.04 5.61
CA GLN A 440 -16.87 9.35 4.73
C GLN A 440 -16.45 9.38 3.26
N ARG A 441 -17.42 9.07 2.40
CA ARG A 441 -17.26 9.18 0.95
C ARG A 441 -17.04 10.62 0.50
N GLN A 442 -16.11 10.81 -0.42
CA GLN A 442 -15.87 12.08 -1.11
C GLN A 442 -17.08 12.44 -2.00
N PRO A 443 -17.68 13.64 -1.85
CA PRO A 443 -18.76 14.10 -2.71
C PRO A 443 -18.27 14.41 -4.13
N SER A 444 -19.22 14.74 -5.02
CA SER A 444 -18.93 15.19 -6.38
C SER A 444 -17.95 16.38 -6.43
N GLY A 445 -17.14 16.44 -7.49
CA GLY A 445 -16.23 17.57 -7.72
C GLY A 445 -14.76 17.16 -7.89
N TRP A 446 -13.87 18.15 -7.78
CA TRP A 446 -12.44 17.94 -7.92
C TRP A 446 -11.84 17.29 -6.67
N LEU A 447 -10.96 16.31 -6.88
CA LEU A 447 -10.16 15.67 -5.84
C LEU A 447 -8.68 15.74 -6.24
N ASN A 448 -7.80 16.07 -5.29
CA ASN A 448 -6.35 15.98 -5.43
C ASN A 448 -5.83 15.00 -4.38
N THR A 449 -5.20 13.92 -4.82
CA THR A 449 -4.64 12.88 -3.94
C THR A 449 -3.44 12.22 -4.64
N GLY A 450 -2.36 11.92 -3.91
CA GLY A 450 -1.11 11.42 -4.50
C GLY A 450 -0.50 12.32 -5.59
N GLY A 451 -0.70 13.64 -5.49
CA GLY A 451 -0.28 14.63 -6.50
C GLY A 451 -1.09 14.62 -7.82
N ALA A 452 -2.05 13.71 -7.96
CA ALA A 452 -2.90 13.56 -9.13
C ALA A 452 -4.28 14.21 -8.94
N TRP A 453 -4.78 14.83 -10.00
CA TRP A 453 -6.13 15.43 -10.02
C TRP A 453 -7.15 14.48 -10.64
N TYR A 454 -8.26 14.28 -9.93
CA TYR A 454 -9.40 13.48 -10.33
C TYR A 454 -10.68 14.33 -10.31
N TYR A 455 -11.76 13.82 -10.89
CA TYR A 455 -13.08 14.41 -10.76
C TYR A 455 -14.11 13.32 -10.45
N LEU A 456 -14.96 13.56 -9.46
CA LEU A 456 -16.05 12.66 -9.10
C LEU A 456 -17.39 13.19 -9.63
N ASP A 457 -18.20 12.30 -10.20
CA ASP A 457 -19.55 12.60 -10.70
C ASP A 457 -20.53 12.99 -9.58
N SER A 458 -21.78 13.31 -9.92
CA SER A 458 -22.82 13.70 -8.94
C SER A 458 -23.14 12.64 -7.88
N ARG A 459 -22.66 11.40 -8.03
CA ARG A 459 -22.83 10.28 -7.08
C ARG A 459 -21.51 9.94 -6.36
N GLY A 460 -20.46 10.73 -6.56
CA GLY A 460 -19.16 10.49 -5.96
C GLY A 460 -18.37 9.34 -6.62
N TYR A 461 -18.55 9.09 -7.92
CA TYR A 461 -17.74 8.13 -8.69
C TYR A 461 -16.70 8.82 -9.59
N ARG A 462 -15.49 8.27 -9.64
CA ARG A 462 -14.37 8.74 -10.45
C ARG A 462 -14.68 8.67 -11.94
N VAL A 463 -14.68 9.82 -12.62
CA VAL A 463 -14.87 9.88 -14.07
C VAL A 463 -13.58 9.52 -14.83
N THR A 464 -13.74 9.02 -16.04
CA THR A 464 -12.65 8.80 -17.01
C THR A 464 -13.00 9.46 -18.36
N GLY A 465 -12.06 9.47 -19.30
CA GLY A 465 -12.27 9.93 -20.67
C GLY A 465 -12.53 11.44 -20.82
N TRP A 466 -13.22 11.81 -21.90
CA TRP A 466 -13.54 13.20 -22.22
C TRP A 466 -14.65 13.75 -21.35
N GLN A 467 -14.39 14.86 -20.66
CA GLN A 467 -15.36 15.51 -19.77
C GLN A 467 -15.53 16.99 -20.10
N THR A 468 -16.75 17.52 -19.95
CA THR A 468 -17.05 18.94 -20.13
C THR A 468 -17.55 19.54 -18.82
N LEU A 469 -16.66 20.17 -18.07
CA LEU A 469 -16.92 20.71 -16.73
C LEU A 469 -16.89 22.25 -16.81
N ALA A 470 -17.92 22.93 -16.31
CA ALA A 470 -18.05 24.39 -16.36
C ALA A 470 -17.73 25.02 -17.75
N LYS A 471 -18.25 24.40 -18.84
CA LYS A 471 -18.01 24.78 -20.25
C LYS A 471 -16.53 24.67 -20.72
N LYS A 472 -15.66 24.01 -19.95
CA LYS A 472 -14.27 23.67 -20.34
C LYS A 472 -14.15 22.17 -20.60
N LYS A 473 -13.32 21.77 -21.57
CA LYS A 473 -13.04 20.36 -21.86
C LYS A 473 -11.78 19.89 -21.14
N TYR A 474 -11.86 18.70 -20.58
CA TYR A 474 -10.82 17.97 -19.87
C TYR A 474 -10.76 16.55 -20.44
N TYR A 475 -9.64 15.87 -20.18
CA TYR A 475 -9.54 14.43 -20.40
C TYR A 475 -8.90 13.78 -19.17
N PHE A 476 -9.47 12.65 -18.76
CA PHE A 476 -8.99 11.81 -17.67
C PHE A 476 -8.59 10.45 -18.27
N ASN A 477 -7.46 9.87 -17.87
CA ASN A 477 -7.04 8.55 -18.37
C ASN A 477 -7.90 7.41 -17.78
N SER A 478 -7.54 6.16 -18.07
CA SER A 478 -8.18 4.95 -17.53
C SER A 478 -8.18 4.90 -15.99
N GLU A 479 -7.15 5.47 -15.38
CA GLU A 479 -6.97 5.58 -13.93
C GLU A 479 -7.72 6.80 -13.33
N GLY A 480 -8.39 7.61 -14.18
CA GLY A 480 -9.13 8.80 -13.77
C GLY A 480 -8.26 10.03 -13.49
N VAL A 481 -6.98 10.00 -13.84
CA VAL A 481 -6.02 11.11 -13.68
C VAL A 481 -6.19 12.13 -14.82
N ARG A 482 -6.43 13.39 -14.44
CA ARG A 482 -6.58 14.54 -15.34
C ARG A 482 -5.30 14.82 -16.10
N GLN A 483 -5.37 14.71 -17.42
CA GLN A 483 -4.22 14.94 -18.30
C GLN A 483 -3.85 16.42 -18.41
N THR A 484 -2.55 16.68 -18.55
CA THR A 484 -1.95 18.01 -18.81
C THR A 484 -0.85 17.88 -19.87
N GLY A 485 -0.47 18.97 -20.52
CA GLY A 485 0.57 18.97 -21.54
C GLY A 485 0.11 18.38 -22.87
N LEU A 486 1.06 17.83 -23.64
CA LEU A 486 0.82 17.13 -24.90
C LEU A 486 0.31 15.72 -24.61
N THR A 487 -0.88 15.35 -25.12
CA THR A 487 -1.51 14.06 -24.84
C THR A 487 -2.04 13.43 -26.13
N ALA A 488 -1.70 12.17 -26.38
CA ALA A 488 -2.25 11.37 -27.46
C ALA A 488 -3.53 10.66 -26.99
N ILE A 489 -4.63 10.82 -27.74
CA ILE A 489 -5.94 10.23 -27.46
C ILE A 489 -6.52 9.78 -28.80
N ASP A 490 -6.86 8.49 -28.95
CA ASP A 490 -7.44 7.90 -30.16
C ASP A 490 -6.68 8.25 -31.47
N GLY A 491 -5.34 8.16 -31.43
CA GLY A 491 -4.45 8.49 -32.55
C GLY A 491 -4.35 9.99 -32.88
N LYS A 492 -4.96 10.88 -32.09
CA LYS A 492 -4.94 12.34 -32.26
C LYS A 492 -4.19 12.98 -31.10
N ASN A 493 -3.39 14.00 -31.38
CA ASN A 493 -2.67 14.75 -30.36
C ASN A 493 -3.44 16.01 -29.94
N TYR A 494 -3.56 16.20 -28.64
CA TYR A 494 -4.23 17.32 -27.98
C TYR A 494 -3.23 18.03 -27.05
N TYR A 495 -3.58 19.23 -26.60
CA TYR A 495 -2.80 19.92 -25.57
C TYR A 495 -3.70 20.44 -24.47
N PHE A 496 -3.36 20.13 -23.22
CA PHE A 496 -4.07 20.57 -22.02
C PHE A 496 -3.17 21.51 -21.20
N ASN A 497 -3.70 22.58 -20.64
CA ASN A 497 -2.89 23.48 -19.79
C ASN A 497 -2.65 22.90 -18.39
N SER A 498 -1.97 23.66 -17.51
CA SER A 498 -1.63 23.21 -16.15
C SER A 498 -2.85 22.93 -15.27
N LYS A 499 -4.01 23.50 -15.61
CA LYS A 499 -5.31 23.23 -14.98
C LYS A 499 -6.08 22.11 -15.69
N GLY A 500 -5.48 21.40 -16.65
CA GLY A 500 -6.10 20.32 -17.45
C GLY A 500 -7.10 20.77 -18.51
N MET A 501 -7.19 22.07 -18.82
CA MET A 501 -8.13 22.59 -19.82
C MET A 501 -7.57 22.44 -21.24
N LEU A 502 -8.37 21.87 -22.14
CA LEU A 502 -8.04 21.71 -23.56
C LEU A 502 -7.76 23.07 -24.24
N LYS A 503 -6.59 23.19 -24.87
CA LYS A 503 -6.16 24.33 -25.67
C LYS A 503 -6.67 24.23 -27.11
N LYS A 504 -6.92 25.40 -27.71
CA LYS A 504 -7.41 25.59 -29.09
C LYS A 504 -6.74 26.82 -29.70
N GLY A 505 -6.65 26.87 -31.03
CA GLY A 505 -5.98 27.97 -31.72
C GLY A 505 -4.46 27.95 -31.51
N PHE A 506 -3.82 29.11 -31.60
CA PHE A 506 -2.37 29.27 -31.43
C PHE A 506 -2.01 29.53 -29.95
N PHE A 507 -1.02 28.84 -29.41
CA PHE A 507 -0.57 28.99 -28.01
C PHE A 507 0.85 28.47 -27.79
N SER A 508 1.50 28.89 -26.70
CA SER A 508 2.76 28.30 -26.24
C SER A 508 2.52 27.13 -25.28
N GLY A 509 3.34 26.09 -25.37
CA GLY A 509 3.41 24.98 -24.42
C GLY A 509 4.33 25.27 -23.23
N PHE A 510 4.38 24.34 -22.27
CA PHE A 510 5.30 24.38 -21.12
C PHE A 510 6.77 24.31 -21.51
N ASP A 511 7.07 23.72 -22.67
CA ASP A 511 8.40 23.65 -23.28
C ASP A 511 8.79 24.94 -24.04
N GLY A 512 7.98 26.01 -23.92
CA GLY A 512 8.16 27.28 -24.60
C GLY A 512 7.82 27.25 -26.10
N ASN A 513 7.62 26.08 -26.71
CA ASN A 513 7.33 25.96 -28.12
C ASN A 513 5.92 26.44 -28.46
N SER A 514 5.75 26.97 -29.68
CA SER A 514 4.43 27.36 -30.19
C SER A 514 3.71 26.20 -30.87
N TYR A 515 2.42 26.07 -30.60
CA TYR A 515 1.52 25.04 -31.13
C TYR A 515 0.29 25.66 -31.78
N TYR A 516 -0.37 24.89 -32.65
CA TYR A 516 -1.66 25.28 -33.20
C TYR A 516 -2.64 24.10 -33.20
N ALA A 517 -3.75 24.25 -32.48
CA ALA A 517 -4.86 23.31 -32.43
C ALA A 517 -6.08 23.84 -33.21
N ASP A 518 -6.86 22.92 -33.78
CA ASP A 518 -8.09 23.24 -34.52
C ASP A 518 -9.27 23.63 -33.60
N LYS A 519 -10.49 23.73 -34.16
CA LYS A 519 -11.71 24.02 -33.40
C LYS A 519 -12.11 22.88 -32.45
N SER A 520 -11.70 21.64 -32.74
CA SER A 520 -11.93 20.45 -31.92
C SER A 520 -10.88 20.30 -30.81
N GLY A 521 -9.69 20.90 -30.98
CA GLY A 521 -8.54 20.81 -30.08
C GLY A 521 -7.39 19.94 -30.62
N ILE A 522 -7.51 19.40 -31.84
CA ILE A 522 -6.51 18.53 -32.46
C ILE A 522 -5.34 19.36 -32.97
N LEU A 523 -4.12 18.96 -32.60
CA LEU A 523 -2.89 19.63 -33.00
C LEU A 523 -2.57 19.41 -34.48
N TYR A 524 -2.33 20.52 -35.19
CA TYR A 524 -1.85 20.47 -36.57
C TYR A 524 -0.41 19.95 -36.66
N SER A 525 -0.08 19.41 -37.83
CA SER A 525 1.30 19.24 -38.29
C SER A 525 1.44 19.71 -39.74
N GLY A 526 2.66 20.00 -40.18
CA GLY A 526 2.94 20.52 -41.52
C GLY A 526 2.69 22.02 -41.66
N TRP A 527 2.46 22.46 -42.91
CA TRP A 527 2.31 23.87 -43.25
C TRP A 527 0.96 24.44 -42.81
N ARG A 528 0.97 25.64 -42.20
CA ARG A 528 -0.24 26.37 -41.82
C ARG A 528 -0.07 27.87 -42.06
N ASN A 529 -1.10 28.51 -42.61
CA ASN A 529 -1.25 29.96 -42.59
C ASN A 529 -2.12 30.36 -41.39
N TYR A 530 -1.69 31.36 -40.63
CA TYR A 530 -2.43 31.93 -39.50
C TYR A 530 -2.18 33.44 -39.45
N LYS A 531 -3.26 34.25 -39.48
CA LYS A 531 -3.21 35.73 -39.51
C LYS A 531 -2.18 36.30 -40.52
N GLY A 532 -2.19 35.78 -41.74
CA GLY A 532 -1.27 36.21 -42.82
C GLY A 532 0.19 35.76 -42.68
N LYS A 533 0.57 35.08 -41.58
CA LYS A 533 1.90 34.50 -41.38
C LYS A 533 1.87 33.00 -41.68
N LYS A 534 2.97 32.46 -42.20
CA LYS A 534 3.10 31.04 -42.59
C LYS A 534 4.04 30.33 -41.63
N TYR A 535 3.61 29.18 -41.12
CA TYR A 535 4.28 28.36 -40.11
C TYR A 535 4.46 26.94 -40.64
N TYR A 536 5.42 26.20 -40.08
CA TYR A 536 5.49 24.75 -40.25
C TYR A 536 5.55 24.08 -38.87
N PHE A 537 4.56 23.26 -38.56
CA PHE A 537 4.50 22.47 -37.33
C PHE A 537 5.14 21.10 -37.56
N HIS A 538 6.00 20.66 -36.66
CA HIS A 538 6.78 19.44 -36.81
C HIS A 538 5.89 18.19 -36.77
N LYS A 539 6.16 17.21 -37.66
CA LYS A 539 5.27 16.04 -37.84
C LYS A 539 5.11 15.15 -36.60
N LYS A 540 6.17 14.99 -35.80
CA LYS A 540 6.17 14.12 -34.61
C LYS A 540 5.83 14.86 -33.31
N THR A 541 6.29 16.11 -33.18
CA THR A 541 6.22 16.86 -31.91
C THR A 541 5.19 17.97 -31.92
N HIS A 542 4.54 18.26 -33.06
CA HIS A 542 3.55 19.33 -33.26
C HIS A 542 4.01 20.78 -32.97
N ALA A 543 5.22 20.98 -32.45
CA ALA A 543 5.84 22.29 -32.24
C ALA A 543 6.14 23.01 -33.56
N ALA A 544 5.94 24.33 -33.59
CA ALA A 544 6.35 25.20 -34.69
C ALA A 544 7.87 25.18 -34.86
N ARG A 545 8.34 25.08 -36.11
CA ARG A 545 9.77 25.19 -36.41
C ARG A 545 10.24 26.63 -36.25
N THR A 546 11.32 26.80 -35.52
CA THR A 546 12.15 28.02 -35.46
C THR A 546 13.48 27.77 -36.18
N GLY A 547 14.20 28.82 -36.54
CA GLY A 547 15.51 28.75 -37.20
C GLY A 547 15.49 28.02 -38.55
N TRP A 548 16.59 27.35 -38.88
CA TRP A 548 16.69 26.56 -40.11
C TRP A 548 15.92 25.24 -40.03
N ALA A 549 15.21 24.91 -41.10
CA ALA A 549 14.56 23.60 -41.27
C ALA A 549 14.71 23.10 -42.71
N LYS A 550 15.20 21.86 -42.86
CA LYS A 550 15.15 21.11 -44.14
C LYS A 550 13.80 20.42 -44.23
N LEU A 551 12.96 20.83 -45.17
CA LEU A 551 11.61 20.30 -45.37
C LEU A 551 11.51 19.74 -46.80
N GLY A 552 11.64 18.42 -46.91
CA GLY A 552 11.86 17.76 -48.20
C GLY A 552 13.20 18.17 -48.82
N LYS A 553 13.18 18.54 -50.11
CA LYS A 553 14.38 18.95 -50.86
C LYS A 553 14.83 20.40 -50.63
N TYR A 554 14.11 21.19 -49.83
CA TYR A 554 14.36 22.62 -49.63
C TYR A 554 14.70 22.96 -48.18
N TYR A 555 15.52 23.98 -47.99
CA TYR A 555 15.76 24.61 -46.69
C TYR A 555 14.89 25.87 -46.56
N TYR A 556 14.34 26.09 -45.38
CA TYR A 556 13.54 27.24 -45.01
C TYR A 556 14.12 27.84 -43.72
N TYR A 557 13.86 29.14 -43.49
CA TYR A 557 14.22 29.81 -42.25
C TYR A 557 12.97 30.40 -41.59
N PHE A 558 12.80 30.13 -40.30
CA PHE A 558 11.72 30.63 -39.46
C PHE A 558 12.31 31.50 -38.36
N ASN A 559 11.64 32.58 -37.99
CA ASN A 559 12.08 33.40 -36.85
C ASN A 559 11.80 32.69 -35.51
N GLU A 560 12.17 33.35 -34.40
CA GLU A 560 12.04 32.83 -33.02
C GLU A 560 10.59 32.50 -32.63
N VAL A 561 9.61 33.17 -33.23
CA VAL A 561 8.17 32.90 -33.07
C VAL A 561 7.58 31.99 -34.16
N GLY A 562 8.44 31.30 -34.91
CA GLY A 562 8.07 30.25 -35.87
C GLY A 562 7.49 30.72 -37.22
N GLN A 563 7.60 32.02 -37.55
CA GLN A 563 7.11 32.58 -38.81
C GLN A 563 8.14 32.42 -39.92
N LEU A 564 7.71 31.91 -41.08
CA LEU A 564 8.54 31.73 -42.28
C LEU A 564 9.04 33.09 -42.83
N GLN A 565 10.36 33.20 -42.96
CA GLN A 565 11.04 34.36 -43.52
C GLN A 565 11.24 34.25 -45.04
N ARG A 566 11.45 35.40 -45.69
CA ARG A 566 11.69 35.58 -47.13
C ARG A 566 12.71 36.71 -47.34
N GLY A 567 13.29 36.78 -48.53
CA GLY A 567 14.33 37.77 -48.84
C GLY A 567 15.65 37.42 -48.17
N ILE A 568 16.45 38.44 -47.82
CA ILE A 568 17.73 38.25 -47.13
C ILE A 568 17.49 38.09 -45.63
N VAL A 569 17.91 36.95 -45.06
CA VAL A 569 17.95 36.72 -43.60
C VAL A 569 19.39 36.67 -43.11
N GLU A 570 19.57 36.90 -41.81
CA GLU A 570 20.85 36.77 -41.11
C GLU A 570 20.78 35.66 -40.05
N SER A 571 21.81 34.83 -39.97
CA SER A 571 21.87 33.69 -39.07
C SER A 571 23.35 33.35 -38.80
N GLY A 572 23.79 33.48 -37.54
CA GLY A 572 25.19 33.27 -37.15
C GLY A 572 26.18 34.25 -37.82
N GLY A 573 25.81 35.52 -37.94
CA GLY A 573 26.60 36.57 -38.63
C GLY A 573 26.64 36.47 -40.17
N GLU A 574 26.03 35.42 -40.72
CA GLU A 574 26.02 35.12 -42.15
C GLU A 574 24.68 35.42 -42.78
N LYS A 575 24.69 35.90 -44.03
CA LYS A 575 23.46 36.25 -44.77
C LYS A 575 23.13 35.19 -45.82
N TYR A 576 21.84 34.88 -45.92
CA TYR A 576 21.27 33.86 -46.80
C TYR A 576 20.04 34.44 -47.51
N TYR A 577 19.67 33.88 -48.66
CA TYR A 577 18.47 34.31 -49.38
C TYR A 577 17.41 33.21 -49.43
N LEU A 578 16.18 33.60 -49.09
CA LEU A 578 14.97 32.80 -49.20
C LEU A 578 14.09 33.42 -50.29
N ASP A 579 13.63 32.62 -51.26
CA ASP A 579 12.79 33.12 -52.35
C ASP A 579 11.37 33.53 -51.91
N SER A 580 10.51 33.91 -52.86
CA SER A 580 9.10 34.26 -52.60
C SER A 580 8.29 33.14 -51.92
N ASN A 581 8.72 31.88 -52.06
CA ASN A 581 8.14 30.72 -51.39
C ASN A 581 8.82 30.40 -50.04
N GLY A 582 9.87 31.14 -49.66
CA GLY A 582 10.66 30.95 -48.45
C GLY A 582 11.79 29.91 -48.58
N ARG A 583 12.16 29.49 -49.81
CA ARG A 583 13.15 28.43 -50.06
C ARG A 583 14.56 29.01 -50.22
N LYS A 584 15.55 28.43 -49.53
CA LYS A 584 16.97 28.80 -49.63
C LYS A 584 17.43 28.68 -51.08
N SER A 585 17.86 29.80 -51.67
CA SER A 585 18.37 29.86 -53.03
C SER A 585 19.84 30.29 -53.04
N THR A 586 20.59 29.86 -54.06
CA THR A 586 22.02 30.14 -54.21
C THR A 586 22.36 30.61 -55.62
N GLY A 587 23.56 31.13 -55.82
CA GLY A 587 24.00 31.78 -57.06
C GLY A 587 23.76 33.29 -57.08
N LEU A 588 23.72 33.86 -58.28
CA LEU A 588 23.48 35.29 -58.51
C LEU A 588 21.98 35.60 -58.42
N ILE A 589 21.59 36.47 -57.49
CA ILE A 589 20.19 36.80 -57.19
C ILE A 589 20.00 38.31 -57.26
N ALA A 590 18.98 38.77 -57.99
CA ALA A 590 18.52 40.15 -57.97
C ALA A 590 17.48 40.34 -56.87
N TYR A 591 17.69 41.31 -55.98
CA TYR A 591 16.80 41.64 -54.87
C TYR A 591 16.89 43.13 -54.56
N GLU A 592 15.75 43.81 -54.38
CA GLU A 592 15.67 45.25 -54.10
C GLU A 592 16.58 46.11 -55.02
N GLY A 593 16.52 45.86 -56.33
CA GLY A 593 17.30 46.59 -57.34
C GLY A 593 18.80 46.32 -57.37
N ARG A 594 19.32 45.39 -56.55
CA ARG A 594 20.74 45.04 -56.45
C ARG A 594 20.99 43.56 -56.74
N LYS A 595 22.15 43.23 -57.31
CA LYS A 595 22.58 41.83 -57.50
C LYS A 595 23.49 41.38 -56.37
N TYR A 596 23.20 40.23 -55.78
CA TYR A 596 23.97 39.57 -54.72
C TYR A 596 24.40 38.18 -55.18
N TYR A 597 25.50 37.63 -54.65
CA TYR A 597 25.86 36.23 -54.90
C TYR A 597 25.91 35.45 -53.59
N PHE A 598 25.06 34.42 -53.51
CA PHE A 598 25.03 33.46 -52.42
C PHE A 598 25.78 32.21 -52.88
N ASP A 599 26.76 31.79 -52.08
CA ASP A 599 27.62 30.68 -52.45
C ASP A 599 26.83 29.37 -52.70
N LYS A 600 27.29 28.55 -53.66
CA LYS A 600 26.50 27.42 -54.16
C LYS A 600 26.46 26.24 -53.20
N SER A 601 27.52 25.97 -52.44
CA SER A 601 27.56 24.87 -51.47
C SER A 601 27.01 25.31 -50.12
N THR A 602 27.45 26.47 -49.62
CA THR A 602 27.07 26.95 -48.27
C THR A 602 25.74 27.72 -48.27
N GLY A 603 25.48 28.53 -49.30
CA GLY A 603 24.41 29.52 -49.34
C GLY A 603 24.76 30.87 -48.71
N LYS A 604 25.99 31.06 -48.22
CA LYS A 604 26.44 32.31 -47.59
C LYS A 604 26.63 33.43 -48.61
N MET A 605 26.20 34.65 -48.28
CA MET A 605 26.36 35.83 -49.14
C MET A 605 27.83 36.27 -49.22
N LEU A 606 28.39 36.31 -50.43
CA LEU A 606 29.75 36.81 -50.66
C LEU A 606 29.86 38.32 -50.38
N LYS A 607 30.93 38.72 -49.71
CA LYS A 607 31.25 40.13 -49.35
C LYS A 607 32.73 40.40 -49.63
N LYS A 608 33.08 41.63 -50.00
CA LYS A 608 34.46 42.12 -50.28
C LYS A 608 35.29 41.29 -51.28
N THR A 609 34.67 40.48 -52.15
CA THR A 609 35.37 39.46 -52.96
C THR A 609 34.94 39.42 -54.42
N TRP A 610 35.79 38.82 -55.26
CA TRP A 610 35.55 38.59 -56.68
C TRP A 610 34.92 37.22 -56.92
N LYS A 611 33.99 37.12 -57.88
CA LYS A 611 33.49 35.84 -58.40
C LYS A 611 33.52 35.84 -59.93
N ARG A 612 34.15 34.83 -60.51
CA ARG A 612 34.01 34.50 -61.93
C ARG A 612 32.73 33.69 -62.15
N MET A 613 31.94 34.11 -63.11
CA MET A 613 30.75 33.41 -63.63
C MET A 613 30.87 33.30 -65.15
N LYS A 614 29.94 32.59 -65.82
CA LYS A 614 29.98 32.39 -67.29
C LYS A 614 30.07 33.72 -68.06
N ALA A 615 29.38 34.75 -67.59
CA ALA A 615 29.37 36.09 -68.20
C ALA A 615 30.61 36.96 -67.88
N GLY A 616 31.50 36.54 -66.99
CA GLY A 616 32.71 37.28 -66.63
C GLY A 616 32.94 37.43 -65.11
N TRP A 617 33.77 38.41 -64.75
CA TRP A 617 34.13 38.70 -63.35
C TRP A 617 33.21 39.75 -62.73
N TYR A 618 32.73 39.47 -61.52
CA TYR A 618 31.91 40.37 -60.70
C TYR A 618 32.64 40.63 -59.37
N TYR A 619 32.55 41.85 -58.84
CA TYR A 619 33.04 42.19 -57.50
C TYR A 619 31.88 42.54 -56.56
N PHE A 620 31.83 41.85 -55.43
CA PHE A 620 30.83 42.07 -54.38
C PHE A 620 31.40 42.97 -53.28
N SER A 621 30.68 44.05 -52.98
CA SER A 621 31.11 45.10 -52.05
C SER A 621 31.19 44.62 -50.60
N LYS A 622 31.60 45.51 -49.67
CA LYS A 622 31.56 45.23 -48.23
C LYS A 622 30.15 44.92 -47.69
N TYR A 623 29.11 45.31 -48.44
CA TYR A 623 27.70 45.04 -48.14
C TYR A 623 27.12 43.86 -48.94
N GLY A 624 27.93 43.19 -49.77
CA GLY A 624 27.58 41.97 -50.51
C GLY A 624 26.85 42.14 -51.85
N TYR A 625 26.47 43.36 -52.24
CA TYR A 625 25.96 43.63 -53.59
C TYR A 625 27.09 43.86 -54.61
N ALA A 626 26.84 43.48 -55.86
CA ALA A 626 27.74 43.65 -57.00
C ALA A 626 27.93 45.13 -57.37
N ILE A 627 29.13 45.49 -57.80
CA ILE A 627 29.37 46.81 -58.40
C ILE A 627 28.82 46.82 -59.83
N GLN A 628 27.85 47.71 -60.09
CA GLN A 628 27.15 47.84 -61.38
C GLN A 628 27.28 49.28 -61.92
N GLY A 629 27.35 49.40 -63.24
CA GLY A 629 27.22 50.65 -64.01
C GLY A 629 28.30 51.71 -63.78
N LYS A 630 29.44 51.37 -63.17
CA LYS A 630 30.44 52.37 -62.74
C LYS A 630 31.86 51.83 -62.66
N THR A 631 32.79 52.77 -62.52
CA THR A 631 34.20 52.48 -62.23
C THR A 631 34.45 52.48 -60.72
N LYS A 632 35.22 51.53 -60.20
CA LYS A 632 35.57 51.42 -58.77
C LYS A 632 37.03 51.01 -58.58
N ARG A 633 37.70 51.61 -57.59
CA ARG A 633 39.03 51.19 -57.11
C ARG A 633 38.87 50.05 -56.09
N ILE A 634 39.56 48.93 -56.33
CA ILE A 634 39.55 47.71 -55.52
C ILE A 634 41.02 47.30 -55.34
N SER A 635 41.48 47.17 -54.10
CA SER A 635 42.89 46.86 -53.77
C SER A 635 43.91 47.68 -54.59
N GLY A 636 43.72 49.00 -54.64
CA GLY A 636 44.56 49.91 -55.41
C GLY A 636 44.26 50.03 -56.91
N VAL A 637 43.66 49.02 -57.55
CA VAL A 637 43.46 48.95 -59.01
C VAL A 637 42.06 49.44 -59.44
N ARG A 638 41.96 50.10 -60.61
CA ARG A 638 40.71 50.70 -61.15
C ARG A 638 40.01 49.74 -62.12
N TYR A 639 38.77 49.34 -61.79
CA TYR A 639 37.94 48.44 -62.60
C TYR A 639 36.64 49.11 -63.07
N LYS A 640 36.27 48.95 -64.34
CA LYS A 640 35.02 49.44 -64.95
C LYS A 640 34.00 48.29 -65.04
N PHE A 641 32.79 48.49 -64.53
CA PHE A 641 31.71 47.50 -64.57
C PHE A 641 30.55 47.99 -65.45
N ASN A 642 29.97 47.11 -66.27
CA ASN A 642 28.76 47.41 -67.05
C ASN A 642 27.51 47.47 -66.15
N GLY A 643 26.36 47.87 -66.70
CA GLY A 643 25.08 47.94 -65.96
C GLY A 643 24.67 46.61 -65.30
N GLU A 644 25.09 45.47 -65.87
CA GLU A 644 24.80 44.15 -65.32
C GLU A 644 25.72 43.73 -64.16
N GLY A 645 26.87 44.40 -63.98
CA GLY A 645 27.88 44.12 -62.95
C GLY A 645 29.10 43.35 -63.43
N ILE A 646 29.25 43.16 -64.74
CA ILE A 646 30.40 42.47 -65.36
C ILE A 646 31.57 43.45 -65.47
N CYS A 647 32.74 43.05 -64.99
CA CYS A 647 33.99 43.77 -65.15
C CYS A 647 34.46 43.76 -66.60
N LEU A 648 34.66 44.94 -67.18
CA LEU A 648 35.05 45.16 -68.58
C LEU A 648 36.58 45.23 -68.78
N ASN A 649 37.36 45.21 -67.71
CA ASN A 649 38.82 45.20 -67.81
C ASN A 649 39.28 43.86 -68.40
N LYS A 650 39.88 43.90 -69.59
CA LYS A 650 40.59 42.73 -70.17
C LYS A 650 41.66 42.28 -69.17
N SER A 651 41.78 40.98 -68.92
CA SER A 651 42.88 40.45 -68.10
C SER A 651 44.20 40.76 -68.80
N LYS A 652 45.06 41.57 -68.18
CA LYS A 652 46.49 41.55 -68.53
C LYS A 652 46.97 40.13 -68.20
N ARG A 653 47.41 39.38 -69.22
CA ARG A 653 48.08 38.10 -69.03
C ARG A 653 49.42 38.36 -68.31
N LYS A 654 49.47 38.02 -67.04
CA LYS A 654 50.55 37.27 -66.36
C LYS A 654 50.03 36.93 -64.97
#